data_AF-A0A4Q1AE99-F1
#
_entry.id   AF-A0A4Q1AE99-F1
#
_cell.length_a   1.000
_cell.length_b   1.000
_cell.length_c   1.000
_cell.angle_alpha   90.00
_cell.angle_beta   90.00
_cell.angle_gamma   90.00
#
_symmetry.space_group_name_H-M   'P 1'
#
loop_
_entity.id
_entity.type
_entity.pdbx_description
1 polymer ?
#
loop_
_entity_poly.entity_id
_entity_poly.type
_entity_poly.pdbx_seq_one_letter_code
_entity_poly.pdbx_strand_id
1 'polypeptide(L)'
;MKQLTDVLFSFKTTLTLLAILAIGAGVATFIENDFGTSSARVLVYNHFWYETVLVLTTINLAGIIYKYKMWKHKPRFIFHLSFVVILIGAAVTRYVGYEGIMQIREGQIQNRMISLEPYLQVKIKQKDSTFYKEYPMEFTALGSNDFSHSISFDNKELTVDFNNYMYAKKGKNDMGILTVDVSLNGETKTVKLPGKRGMKGVTKVEDFGDAVVTLEYGSKTLELPFAIQLRDFQLDRYPGSMAPSSYASEVTVIKPDGRKYDYRIFMNRTLHEGNFLFFQSSYDPDEKGTVLSVNNDPGKWPTYFGYFLLTLGLIWNLFDKKSRFWKLTKYVSGKNLASIVAACFITFASTNLQAEDQLANFTPDKQEIEKYLERFKNDSAQTAKKFSKIVVQSNGGRMKPLDTLNHEILSKLAGKKSMFGMNADQVVLGMLTRPEIWRNMRMIRVKTPKLKEFLGIEKDRKYIAFTEVFKDNKYILQEETQRISMISPNQRGTYEKDIVKLDERLSISYMVYNGSLFNIFPKTGAQKLENNKWYSPLDAIQGFEGDNQKAIETLVRGFLNSIISEKWELSNKFIDMIQEYQTQVGKEVMPPKSQIDREIAFNQLQIFEKLTLAYLFVGFIMLVVAFIVVFNPNIKPRKTTLFFFIMLSLLFAVHTFGMGFRWVISGHAPWSDTYESLLYISWSAVFAGVVFFRKSLLALSAAVIVAAIFMFTAHLTSIDPQITNLVPVLKSYWLTIHVSILTASYGFFGLSAILGFMVLILFIFRKNRPHLDETIKQVTAINEISLIIGLSAITIGNFLGGVWANESWGRYWGWDPKETWAYVSIVIYVLVVHMRFVKKLNNPYAFSVASLLSFASILMTYFGVNFYLSGLHSYATGDPVPIPMWVYYVTALVFVTIAFAYRNRNLKDDICHTKK
;
A
#
# COMPACT_ATOMS: atom_id res chain seq x y z
N MET A 1 -10.37 -38.56 30.11
CA MET A 1 -11.19 -37.83 29.11
C MET A 1 -11.64 -36.44 29.59
N LYS A 2 -12.33 -36.28 30.73
CA LYS A 2 -12.89 -34.98 31.19
C LYS A 2 -11.84 -33.85 31.34
N GLN A 3 -10.66 -34.16 31.88
CA GLN A 3 -9.55 -33.21 32.03
C GLN A 3 -8.99 -32.75 30.66
N LEU A 4 -8.86 -33.67 29.69
CA LEU A 4 -8.37 -33.35 28.35
C LEU A 4 -9.36 -32.44 27.61
N THR A 5 -10.67 -32.74 27.69
CA THR A 5 -11.71 -31.89 27.08
C THR A 5 -11.79 -30.51 27.72
N ASP A 6 -11.49 -30.40 29.02
CA ASP A 6 -11.51 -29.11 29.71
C ASP A 6 -10.32 -28.22 29.35
N VAL A 7 -9.15 -28.81 29.08
CA VAL A 7 -7.98 -28.10 28.55
C VAL A 7 -8.19 -27.77 27.08
N LEU A 8 -8.52 -28.76 26.25
CA LEU A 8 -8.64 -28.60 24.81
C LEU A 8 -9.73 -27.61 24.44
N PHE A 9 -10.89 -27.62 25.12
CA PHE A 9 -11.99 -26.66 24.89
C PHE A 9 -11.99 -25.56 25.95
N SER A 10 -10.87 -24.84 26.05
CA SER A 10 -10.73 -23.64 26.88
C SER A 10 -10.31 -22.43 26.06
N PHE A 11 -10.72 -21.24 26.51
CA PHE A 11 -10.29 -19.98 25.89
C PHE A 11 -8.77 -19.78 25.96
N LYS A 12 -8.10 -20.32 27.00
CA LYS A 12 -6.63 -20.25 27.07
C LYS A 12 -5.97 -20.98 25.90
N THR A 13 -6.46 -22.17 25.59
CA THR A 13 -6.01 -22.97 24.45
C THR A 13 -6.32 -22.26 23.14
N THR A 14 -7.54 -21.69 22.98
CA THR A 14 -7.89 -20.88 21.81
C THR A 14 -6.90 -19.74 21.58
N LEU A 15 -6.62 -18.94 22.62
CA LEU A 15 -5.69 -17.81 22.52
C LEU A 15 -4.25 -18.27 22.22
N THR A 16 -3.84 -19.42 22.76
CA THR A 16 -2.49 -19.98 22.54
C THR A 16 -2.32 -20.45 21.09
N LEU A 17 -3.28 -21.23 20.57
CA LEU A 17 -3.25 -21.72 19.19
C LEU A 17 -3.27 -20.56 18.19
N LEU A 18 -4.13 -19.57 18.40
CA LEU A 18 -4.17 -18.36 17.58
C LEU A 18 -2.84 -17.59 17.60
N ALA A 19 -2.19 -17.47 18.77
CA ALA A 19 -0.89 -16.83 18.87
C ALA A 19 0.21 -17.59 18.09
N ILE A 20 0.21 -18.93 18.15
CA ILE A 20 1.16 -19.76 17.39
C ILE A 20 0.96 -19.55 15.88
N LEU A 21 -0.29 -19.52 15.41
CA LEU A 21 -0.59 -19.26 13.99
C LEU A 21 -0.12 -17.87 13.56
N ALA A 22 -0.41 -16.84 14.35
CA ALA A 22 0.01 -15.47 14.04
C ALA A 22 1.53 -15.30 14.01
N ILE A 23 2.24 -15.93 14.96
CA ILE A 23 3.72 -15.91 15.00
C ILE A 23 4.28 -16.66 13.80
N GLY A 24 3.75 -17.85 13.50
CA GLY A 24 4.16 -18.63 12.33
C GLY A 24 4.01 -17.86 11.04
N ALA A 25 2.82 -17.30 10.80
CA ALA A 25 2.52 -16.46 9.65
C ALA A 25 3.45 -15.23 9.55
N GLY A 26 3.65 -14.51 10.65
CA GLY A 26 4.55 -13.36 10.68
C GLY A 26 6.00 -13.74 10.34
N VAL A 27 6.53 -14.80 10.95
CA VAL A 27 7.89 -15.30 10.68
C VAL A 27 8.04 -15.75 9.24
N ALA A 28 7.03 -16.41 8.66
CA ALA A 28 7.04 -16.86 7.27
C ALA A 28 7.26 -15.69 6.29
N THR A 29 6.70 -14.50 6.56
CA THR A 29 6.91 -13.33 5.68
C THR A 29 8.36 -12.82 5.68
N PHE A 30 9.07 -12.91 6.81
CA PHE A 30 10.50 -12.58 6.88
C PHE A 30 11.35 -13.64 6.20
N ILE A 31 11.02 -14.92 6.39
CA ILE A 31 11.67 -16.03 5.67
C ILE A 31 11.50 -15.84 4.16
N GLU A 32 10.31 -15.48 3.70
CA GLU A 32 10.03 -15.23 2.28
C GLU A 32 10.86 -14.07 1.72
N ASN A 33 10.96 -12.96 2.46
CA ASN A 33 11.75 -11.81 2.04
C ASN A 33 13.25 -12.13 1.91
N ASP A 34 13.79 -12.91 2.86
CA ASP A 34 15.23 -13.15 2.97
C ASP A 34 15.68 -14.37 2.15
N PHE A 35 14.87 -15.44 2.15
CA PHE A 35 15.20 -16.77 1.62
C PHE A 35 14.25 -17.26 0.52
N GLY A 36 13.27 -16.45 0.11
CA GLY A 36 12.35 -16.73 -0.99
C GLY A 36 11.07 -17.47 -0.59
N THR A 37 10.03 -17.35 -1.42
CA THR A 37 8.70 -17.92 -1.20
C THR A 37 8.71 -19.43 -0.98
N SER A 38 9.55 -20.18 -1.69
CA SER A 38 9.70 -21.63 -1.53
C SER A 38 10.14 -22.01 -0.11
N SER A 39 11.10 -21.28 0.46
CA SER A 39 11.57 -21.51 1.84
C SER A 39 10.46 -21.28 2.88
N ALA A 40 9.67 -20.21 2.74
CA ALA A 40 8.56 -19.92 3.65
C ALA A 40 7.45 -20.97 3.60
N ARG A 41 7.15 -21.49 2.39
CA ARG A 41 6.17 -22.56 2.20
C ARG A 41 6.62 -23.86 2.86
N VAL A 42 7.85 -24.30 2.59
CA VAL A 42 8.40 -25.55 3.13
C VAL A 42 8.50 -25.51 4.66
N LEU A 43 8.96 -24.40 5.23
CA LEU A 43 9.20 -24.30 6.68
C LEU A 43 7.94 -23.99 7.49
N VAL A 44 6.95 -23.32 6.90
CA VAL A 44 5.76 -22.85 7.61
C VAL A 44 4.47 -23.26 6.91
N TYR A 45 4.12 -22.64 5.77
CA TYR A 45 2.74 -22.71 5.26
C TYR A 45 2.28 -24.12 4.88
N ASN A 46 3.20 -24.95 4.36
CA ASN A 46 2.96 -26.34 3.98
C ASN A 46 3.59 -27.33 4.97
N HIS A 47 4.10 -26.85 6.10
CA HIS A 47 4.72 -27.71 7.08
C HIS A 47 3.68 -28.33 8.02
N PHE A 48 3.88 -29.60 8.34
CA PHE A 48 3.01 -30.39 9.21
C PHE A 48 2.67 -29.72 10.55
N TRP A 49 3.60 -28.97 11.18
CA TRP A 49 3.33 -28.34 12.48
C TRP A 49 2.27 -27.23 12.34
N TYR A 50 2.34 -26.43 11.27
CA TYR A 50 1.43 -25.31 11.04
C TYR A 50 0.03 -25.84 10.68
N GLU A 51 -0.02 -26.85 9.81
CA GLU A 51 -1.27 -27.56 9.48
C GLU A 51 -1.90 -28.22 10.71
N THR A 52 -1.10 -28.85 11.58
CA THR A 52 -1.56 -29.43 12.84
C THR A 52 -2.19 -28.36 13.74
N VAL A 53 -1.56 -27.20 13.88
CA VAL A 53 -2.10 -26.10 14.70
C VAL A 53 -3.39 -25.54 14.09
N LEU A 54 -3.51 -25.45 12.76
CA LEU A 54 -4.75 -25.06 12.08
C LEU A 54 -5.89 -26.05 12.39
N VAL A 55 -5.65 -27.35 12.25
CA VAL A 55 -6.64 -28.40 12.56
C VAL A 55 -7.04 -28.36 14.03
N LEU A 56 -6.07 -28.25 14.95
CA LEU A 56 -6.34 -28.11 16.39
C LEU A 56 -7.15 -26.86 16.70
N THR A 57 -6.90 -25.75 16.00
CA THR A 57 -7.67 -24.51 16.13
C THR A 57 -9.12 -24.71 15.70
N THR A 58 -9.36 -25.40 14.57
CA THR A 58 -10.71 -25.74 14.09
C THR A 58 -11.46 -26.60 15.10
N ILE A 59 -10.82 -27.66 15.62
CA ILE A 59 -11.42 -28.56 16.62
C ILE A 59 -11.70 -27.79 17.92
N ASN A 60 -10.75 -26.98 18.38
CA ASN A 60 -10.92 -26.13 19.56
C ASN A 60 -12.10 -25.17 19.39
N LEU A 61 -12.22 -24.49 18.24
CA LEU A 61 -13.29 -23.55 17.95
C LEU A 61 -14.66 -24.24 17.95
N ALA A 62 -14.79 -25.38 17.26
CA ALA A 62 -16.03 -26.17 17.25
C ALA A 62 -16.43 -26.61 18.67
N GLY A 63 -15.47 -27.08 19.47
CA GLY A 63 -15.70 -27.47 20.85
C GLY A 63 -16.08 -26.30 21.77
N ILE A 64 -15.50 -25.11 21.56
CA ILE A 64 -15.86 -23.88 22.28
C ILE A 64 -17.28 -23.42 21.93
N ILE A 65 -17.64 -23.45 20.64
CA ILE A 65 -19.01 -23.17 20.18
C ILE A 65 -19.99 -24.08 20.91
N TYR A 66 -19.65 -25.37 21.04
CA TYR A 66 -20.48 -26.36 21.70
C TYR A 66 -20.58 -26.16 23.21
N LYS A 67 -19.43 -26.11 23.90
CA LYS A 67 -19.32 -26.00 25.36
C LYS A 67 -20.03 -24.76 25.91
N TYR A 68 -19.94 -23.63 25.20
CA TYR A 68 -20.57 -22.37 25.61
C TYR A 68 -21.97 -22.17 25.01
N LYS A 69 -22.55 -23.19 24.36
CA LYS A 69 -23.89 -23.18 23.79
C LYS A 69 -24.16 -21.95 22.92
N MET A 70 -23.18 -21.58 22.08
CA MET A 70 -23.23 -20.32 21.34
C MET A 70 -24.47 -20.20 20.45
N TRP A 71 -25.05 -21.32 19.99
CA TRP A 71 -26.30 -21.37 19.22
C TRP A 71 -27.49 -20.66 19.88
N LYS A 72 -27.47 -20.47 21.22
CA LYS A 72 -28.48 -19.66 21.93
C LYS A 72 -28.37 -18.15 21.64
N HIS A 73 -27.24 -17.71 21.07
CA HIS A 73 -26.95 -16.34 20.67
C HIS A 73 -26.63 -16.30 19.17
N LYS A 74 -27.67 -16.19 18.34
CA LYS A 74 -27.57 -16.29 16.87
C LYS A 74 -26.42 -15.48 16.24
N PRO A 75 -26.20 -14.18 16.56
CA PRO A 75 -25.12 -13.41 15.94
C PRO A 75 -23.73 -13.99 16.26
N ARG A 76 -23.49 -14.32 17.54
CA ARG A 76 -22.24 -14.92 18.00
C ARG A 76 -22.00 -16.28 17.35
N PHE A 77 -23.03 -17.10 17.28
CA PHE A 77 -22.96 -18.42 16.67
C PHE A 77 -22.61 -18.34 15.19
N ILE A 78 -23.36 -17.57 14.42
CA ILE A 78 -23.15 -17.40 12.97
C ILE A 78 -21.74 -16.88 12.71
N PHE A 79 -21.30 -15.86 13.46
CA PHE A 79 -19.95 -15.32 13.29
C PHE A 79 -18.85 -16.35 13.57
N HIS A 80 -18.92 -17.13 14.65
CA HIS A 80 -17.84 -18.08 14.95
C HIS A 80 -17.93 -19.36 14.09
N LEU A 81 -19.13 -19.80 13.74
CA LEU A 81 -19.34 -20.93 12.83
C LEU A 81 -18.73 -20.64 11.45
N SER A 82 -18.77 -19.38 11.01
CA SER A 82 -18.20 -18.97 9.72
C SER A 82 -16.74 -19.39 9.55
N PHE A 83 -15.89 -19.27 10.58
CA PHE A 83 -14.49 -19.67 10.50
C PHE A 83 -14.32 -21.18 10.33
N VAL A 84 -15.20 -22.00 10.92
CA VAL A 84 -15.18 -23.45 10.69
C VAL A 84 -15.50 -23.75 9.23
N VAL A 85 -16.51 -23.08 8.65
CA VAL A 85 -16.88 -23.21 7.24
C VAL A 85 -15.74 -22.76 6.32
N ILE A 86 -15.08 -21.64 6.63
CA ILE A 86 -13.92 -21.12 5.88
C ILE A 86 -12.76 -22.11 5.93
N LEU A 87 -12.45 -22.69 7.10
CA LEU A 87 -11.35 -23.64 7.24
C LEU A 87 -11.61 -24.97 6.52
N ILE A 88 -12.87 -25.41 6.46
CA ILE A 88 -13.26 -26.55 5.61
C ILE A 88 -13.07 -26.21 4.13
N GLY A 89 -13.51 -25.02 3.69
CA GLY A 89 -13.28 -24.54 2.33
C GLY A 89 -11.79 -24.48 1.97
N ALA A 90 -10.97 -23.91 2.85
CA ALA A 90 -9.53 -23.85 2.69
C ALA A 90 -8.87 -25.25 2.61
N ALA A 91 -9.34 -26.21 3.41
CA ALA A 91 -8.86 -27.59 3.30
C ALA A 91 -9.21 -28.22 1.94
N VAL A 92 -10.44 -28.00 1.45
CA VAL A 92 -10.84 -28.48 0.11
C VAL A 92 -9.98 -27.81 -0.98
N THR A 93 -9.76 -26.49 -0.91
CA THR A 93 -8.86 -25.78 -1.83
C THR A 93 -7.45 -26.36 -1.81
N ARG A 94 -6.91 -26.65 -0.63
CA ARG A 94 -5.53 -27.14 -0.45
C ARG A 94 -5.30 -28.55 -1.00
N TYR A 95 -6.24 -29.47 -0.74
CA TYR A 95 -6.05 -30.90 -1.03
C TYR A 95 -6.71 -31.35 -2.35
N VAL A 96 -7.68 -30.61 -2.85
CA VAL A 96 -8.41 -30.93 -4.10
C VAL A 96 -8.14 -29.91 -5.20
N GLY A 97 -7.92 -28.64 -4.84
CA GLY A 97 -7.67 -27.58 -5.79
C GLY A 97 -6.28 -27.65 -6.43
N TYR A 98 -6.13 -27.04 -7.60
CA TYR A 98 -4.84 -26.88 -8.26
C TYR A 98 -4.78 -25.61 -9.09
N GLU A 99 -3.58 -25.03 -9.14
CA GLU A 99 -3.27 -23.79 -9.84
C GLU A 99 -2.21 -24.03 -10.92
N GLY A 100 -2.20 -23.19 -11.95
CA GLY A 100 -1.17 -23.19 -12.96
C GLY A 100 -1.25 -22.00 -13.91
N ILE A 101 -0.42 -22.04 -14.95
CA ILE A 101 -0.21 -20.96 -15.91
C ILE A 101 -0.41 -21.53 -17.31
N MET A 102 -1.20 -20.85 -18.12
CA MET A 102 -1.44 -21.15 -19.52
C MET A 102 -0.92 -20.00 -20.37
N GLN A 103 0.03 -20.29 -21.25
CA GLN A 103 0.54 -19.32 -22.23
C GLN A 103 -0.04 -19.64 -23.60
N ILE A 104 -0.57 -18.62 -24.28
CA ILE A 104 -1.17 -18.76 -25.61
C ILE A 104 -0.67 -17.61 -26.48
N ARG A 105 -0.12 -17.93 -27.66
CA ARG A 105 0.24 -16.93 -28.68
C ARG A 105 -0.95 -16.64 -29.57
N GLU A 106 -1.00 -15.47 -30.17
CA GLU A 106 -2.10 -15.09 -31.07
C GLU A 106 -2.28 -16.09 -32.21
N GLY A 107 -3.54 -16.41 -32.52
CA GLY A 107 -3.93 -17.43 -33.49
C GLY A 107 -3.82 -18.87 -32.97
N GLN A 108 -3.06 -19.13 -31.90
CA GLN A 108 -2.85 -20.49 -31.40
C GLN A 108 -4.01 -20.98 -30.53
N ILE A 109 -4.20 -22.31 -30.58
CA ILE A 109 -5.11 -23.06 -29.72
C ILE A 109 -4.27 -23.79 -28.68
N GLN A 110 -4.66 -23.68 -27.42
CA GLN A 110 -4.01 -24.35 -26.30
C GLN A 110 -5.03 -25.05 -25.41
N ASN A 111 -4.76 -26.29 -25.04
CA ASN A 111 -5.53 -27.06 -24.05
C ASN A 111 -4.65 -27.53 -22.88
N ARG A 112 -3.42 -27.01 -22.79
CA ARG A 112 -2.46 -27.39 -21.74
C ARG A 112 -2.09 -26.20 -20.87
N MET A 113 -1.90 -26.46 -19.59
CA MET A 113 -1.37 -25.51 -18.60
C MET A 113 -0.14 -26.12 -17.91
N ILE A 114 0.72 -25.27 -17.35
CA ILE A 114 1.85 -25.66 -16.51
C ILE A 114 1.40 -25.50 -15.05
N SER A 115 1.55 -26.52 -14.21
CA SER A 115 1.20 -26.41 -12.78
C SER A 115 1.99 -25.29 -12.09
N LEU A 116 1.50 -24.75 -10.97
CA LEU A 116 2.35 -23.87 -10.16
C LEU A 116 3.33 -24.67 -9.31
N GLU A 117 2.94 -25.80 -8.75
CA GLU A 117 3.82 -26.59 -7.90
C GLU A 117 4.92 -27.28 -8.72
N PRO A 118 6.17 -27.34 -8.21
CA PRO A 118 7.27 -28.05 -8.83
C PRO A 118 7.28 -29.55 -8.44
N TYR A 119 7.75 -30.38 -9.37
CA TYR A 119 7.84 -31.82 -9.24
C TYR A 119 9.21 -32.30 -9.71
N LEU A 120 9.76 -33.32 -9.04
CA LEU A 120 10.77 -34.20 -9.61
C LEU A 120 10.04 -35.28 -10.41
N GLN A 121 10.21 -35.28 -11.72
CA GLN A 121 9.59 -36.20 -12.66
C GLN A 121 10.65 -37.17 -13.16
N VAL A 122 10.39 -38.48 -13.01
CA VAL A 122 11.28 -39.56 -13.41
C VAL A 122 10.54 -40.49 -14.36
N LYS A 123 11.06 -40.62 -15.58
CA LYS A 123 10.52 -41.51 -16.61
C LYS A 123 11.59 -42.51 -17.01
N ILE A 124 11.31 -43.80 -16.86
CA ILE A 124 12.23 -44.90 -17.17
C ILE A 124 11.67 -45.61 -18.40
N LYS A 125 12.46 -45.70 -19.47
CA LYS A 125 12.11 -46.42 -20.69
C LYS A 125 13.04 -47.62 -20.85
N GLN A 126 12.46 -48.82 -20.89
CA GLN A 126 13.18 -50.08 -21.07
C GLN A 126 12.44 -50.91 -22.11
N LYS A 127 13.05 -51.12 -23.29
CA LYS A 127 12.40 -51.76 -24.45
C LYS A 127 11.04 -51.11 -24.76
N ASP A 128 9.94 -51.85 -24.65
CA ASP A 128 8.55 -51.39 -24.84
C ASP A 128 7.87 -50.89 -23.56
N SER A 129 8.48 -51.08 -22.39
CA SER A 129 7.94 -50.66 -21.09
C SER A 129 8.36 -49.23 -20.76
N THR A 130 7.41 -48.43 -20.26
CA THR A 130 7.66 -47.09 -19.75
C THR A 130 7.08 -46.95 -18.35
N PHE A 131 7.94 -46.63 -17.37
CA PHE A 131 7.56 -46.35 -16.00
C PHE A 131 7.66 -44.85 -15.74
N TYR A 132 6.66 -44.28 -15.05
CA TYR A 132 6.63 -42.86 -14.71
C TYR A 132 6.30 -42.67 -13.24
N LYS A 133 7.11 -41.88 -12.54
CA LYS A 133 6.89 -41.44 -11.17
C LYS A 133 7.16 -39.95 -11.06
N GLU A 134 6.39 -39.30 -10.20
CA GLU A 134 6.56 -37.89 -9.89
C GLU A 134 6.49 -37.68 -8.38
N TYR A 135 7.30 -36.74 -7.89
CA TYR A 135 7.38 -36.40 -6.48
C TYR A 135 7.21 -34.87 -6.34
N PRO A 136 6.14 -34.39 -5.67
CA PRO A 136 5.98 -32.97 -5.40
C PRO A 136 7.07 -32.54 -4.41
N MET A 137 7.96 -31.65 -4.83
CA MET A 137 9.12 -31.26 -4.02
C MET A 137 9.47 -29.81 -4.25
N GLU A 138 9.68 -29.09 -3.15
CA GLU A 138 10.11 -27.71 -3.12
C GLU A 138 11.24 -27.59 -2.08
N PHE A 139 12.23 -26.75 -2.35
CA PHE A 139 13.46 -26.69 -1.57
C PHE A 139 13.56 -25.41 -0.74
N THR A 140 14.10 -25.52 0.47
CA THR A 140 14.31 -24.41 1.41
C THR A 140 15.79 -24.04 1.56
N ALA A 141 16.11 -22.74 1.49
CA ALA A 141 17.49 -22.29 1.65
C ALA A 141 17.99 -22.43 3.11
N LEU A 142 17.09 -22.76 4.02
CA LEU A 142 17.35 -22.98 5.44
C LEU A 142 16.85 -24.38 5.85
N GLY A 143 17.65 -25.13 6.61
CA GLY A 143 17.29 -26.48 7.07
C GLY A 143 17.83 -27.58 6.14
N SER A 144 17.24 -28.77 6.22
CA SER A 144 17.58 -29.93 5.39
C SER A 144 16.56 -30.10 4.25
N ASN A 145 17.08 -30.47 3.08
CA ASN A 145 16.33 -30.75 1.86
C ASN A 145 16.46 -32.24 1.46
N ASP A 146 17.04 -33.07 2.32
CA ASP A 146 17.49 -34.42 1.97
C ASP A 146 16.30 -35.32 1.60
N PHE A 147 16.46 -36.08 0.52
CA PHE A 147 15.51 -37.12 0.13
C PHE A 147 16.23 -38.28 -0.54
N SER A 148 15.58 -39.44 -0.52
CA SER A 148 15.96 -40.62 -1.29
C SER A 148 14.69 -41.27 -1.81
N HIS A 149 14.64 -41.51 -3.12
CA HIS A 149 13.49 -42.13 -3.79
C HIS A 149 13.90 -43.40 -4.51
N SER A 150 13.33 -44.51 -4.07
CA SER A 150 13.43 -45.81 -4.73
C SER A 150 12.24 -46.04 -5.68
N ILE A 151 12.54 -46.40 -6.92
CA ILE A 151 11.55 -46.75 -7.95
C ILE A 151 11.85 -48.16 -8.44
N SER A 152 11.01 -49.11 -8.05
CA SER A 152 11.10 -50.50 -8.52
C SER A 152 10.42 -50.66 -9.88
N PHE A 153 11.09 -51.30 -10.84
CA PHE A 153 10.58 -51.61 -12.17
C PHE A 153 11.27 -52.87 -12.72
N ASP A 154 10.54 -53.79 -13.35
CA ASP A 154 11.09 -55.00 -14.01
C ASP A 154 12.22 -55.73 -13.24
N ASN A 155 12.00 -55.97 -11.93
CA ASN A 155 12.96 -56.58 -10.98
C ASN A 155 14.27 -55.81 -10.76
N LYS A 156 14.31 -54.53 -11.13
CA LYS A 156 15.38 -53.57 -10.86
C LYS A 156 14.87 -52.43 -9.97
N GLU A 157 15.80 -51.71 -9.39
CA GLU A 157 15.51 -50.55 -8.54
C GLU A 157 16.38 -49.38 -9.00
N LEU A 158 15.73 -48.29 -9.39
CA LEU A 158 16.37 -46.99 -9.59
C LEU A 158 16.30 -46.23 -8.28
N THR A 159 17.44 -45.79 -7.78
CA THR A 159 17.53 -44.88 -6.62
C THR A 159 17.87 -43.48 -7.11
N VAL A 160 17.13 -42.48 -6.60
CA VAL A 160 17.37 -41.07 -6.88
C VAL A 160 17.58 -40.36 -5.54
N ASP A 161 18.82 -40.00 -5.28
CA ASP A 161 19.26 -39.41 -4.02
C ASP A 161 19.54 -37.92 -4.19
N PHE A 162 19.15 -37.13 -3.19
CA PHE A 162 19.48 -35.72 -3.14
C PHE A 162 20.98 -35.53 -2.96
N ASN A 163 21.58 -34.68 -3.81
CA ASN A 163 22.98 -34.26 -3.65
C ASN A 163 23.06 -32.81 -3.17
N ASN A 164 22.46 -31.87 -3.92
CA ASN A 164 22.46 -30.45 -3.58
C ASN A 164 21.38 -29.67 -4.33
N TYR A 165 20.97 -28.51 -3.82
CA TYR A 165 20.16 -27.54 -4.54
C TYR A 165 20.83 -26.16 -4.56
N MET A 166 21.19 -25.68 -5.76
CA MET A 166 21.71 -24.33 -5.94
C MET A 166 20.58 -23.34 -6.22
N TYR A 167 20.40 -22.37 -5.33
CA TYR A 167 19.41 -21.30 -5.50
C TYR A 167 19.84 -20.32 -6.60
N ALA A 168 18.84 -19.83 -7.35
CA ALA A 168 19.02 -18.72 -8.26
C ALA A 168 19.49 -17.46 -7.50
N LYS A 169 20.40 -16.67 -8.09
CA LYS A 169 20.82 -15.40 -7.48
C LYS A 169 19.61 -14.46 -7.36
N LYS A 170 19.42 -13.88 -6.18
CA LYS A 170 18.33 -12.93 -5.89
C LYS A 170 18.31 -11.81 -6.94
N GLY A 171 17.15 -11.62 -7.58
CA GLY A 171 16.93 -10.56 -8.58
C GLY A 171 17.24 -10.92 -10.03
N LYS A 172 17.68 -12.15 -10.34
CA LYS A 172 17.80 -12.66 -11.72
C LYS A 172 16.72 -13.70 -12.02
N ASN A 173 16.24 -13.73 -13.26
CA ASN A 173 15.24 -14.72 -13.69
C ASN A 173 15.88 -16.09 -14.02
N ASP A 174 16.83 -16.51 -13.17
CA ASP A 174 17.56 -17.76 -13.34
C ASP A 174 16.78 -18.92 -12.67
N MET A 175 16.95 -20.13 -13.18
CA MET A 175 16.42 -21.34 -12.56
C MET A 175 17.31 -21.78 -11.39
N GLY A 176 16.72 -22.37 -10.36
CA GLY A 176 17.51 -23.12 -9.38
C GLY A 176 17.97 -24.44 -10.00
N ILE A 177 19.05 -25.02 -9.50
CA ILE A 177 19.62 -26.26 -10.02
C ILE A 177 19.54 -27.33 -8.94
N LEU A 178 18.66 -28.31 -9.13
CA LEU A 178 18.63 -29.53 -8.35
C LEU A 178 19.71 -30.48 -8.87
N THR A 179 20.58 -30.96 -8.01
CA THR A 179 21.56 -32.00 -8.31
C THR A 179 21.13 -33.28 -7.59
N VAL A 180 20.98 -34.37 -8.33
CA VAL A 180 20.62 -35.69 -7.82
C VAL A 180 21.64 -36.73 -8.25
N ASP A 181 21.90 -37.71 -7.40
CA ASP A 181 22.66 -38.91 -7.74
C ASP A 181 21.67 -40.01 -8.09
N VAL A 182 21.79 -40.54 -9.30
CA VAL A 182 20.86 -41.51 -9.86
C VAL A 182 21.60 -42.83 -10.02
N SER A 183 21.19 -43.84 -9.27
CA SER A 183 21.87 -45.14 -9.23
C SER A 183 20.98 -46.26 -9.78
N LEU A 184 21.52 -47.02 -10.73
CA LEU A 184 20.88 -48.20 -11.31
C LEU A 184 21.94 -49.27 -11.59
N ASN A 185 21.69 -50.52 -11.18
CA ASN A 185 22.59 -51.67 -11.40
C ASN A 185 24.06 -51.45 -10.94
N GLY A 186 24.28 -50.66 -9.89
CA GLY A 186 25.61 -50.34 -9.36
C GLY A 186 26.35 -49.21 -10.08
N GLU A 187 25.77 -48.64 -11.14
CA GLU A 187 26.26 -47.41 -11.78
C GLU A 187 25.51 -46.20 -11.20
N THR A 188 26.26 -45.16 -10.80
CA THR A 188 25.71 -43.90 -10.26
C THR A 188 26.08 -42.74 -11.16
N LYS A 189 25.10 -41.92 -11.55
CA LYS A 189 25.28 -40.70 -12.34
C LYS A 189 24.76 -39.47 -11.61
N THR A 190 25.57 -38.43 -11.53
CA THR A 190 25.17 -37.14 -10.96
C THR A 190 24.51 -36.28 -12.03
N VAL A 191 23.24 -35.94 -11.85
CA VAL A 191 22.42 -35.22 -12.83
C VAL A 191 22.04 -33.84 -12.29
N LYS A 192 22.26 -32.81 -13.11
CA LYS A 192 21.85 -31.43 -12.82
C LYS A 192 20.56 -31.09 -13.55
N LEU A 193 19.54 -30.72 -12.78
CA LEU A 193 18.17 -30.44 -13.22
C LEU A 193 17.83 -28.96 -12.92
N PRO A 194 18.06 -28.05 -13.89
CA PRO A 194 17.57 -26.69 -13.81
C PRO A 194 16.03 -26.68 -13.82
N GLY A 195 15.44 -26.03 -12.83
CA GLY A 195 14.00 -25.95 -12.68
C GLY A 195 13.54 -24.77 -11.83
N LYS A 196 12.31 -24.32 -12.09
CA LYS A 196 11.66 -23.26 -11.33
C LYS A 196 10.16 -23.52 -11.21
N ARG A 197 9.60 -23.13 -10.07
CA ARG A 197 8.17 -23.08 -9.81
C ARG A 197 7.43 -22.30 -10.92
N GLY A 198 6.34 -22.85 -11.45
CA GLY A 198 5.53 -22.26 -12.51
C GLY A 198 6.15 -22.33 -13.91
N MET A 199 7.28 -23.02 -14.08
CA MET A 199 7.95 -23.22 -15.37
C MET A 199 8.24 -24.69 -15.60
N LYS A 200 8.16 -25.12 -16.85
CA LYS A 200 8.58 -26.48 -17.23
C LYS A 200 10.09 -26.64 -16.97
N GLY A 201 10.47 -27.79 -16.43
CA GLY A 201 11.87 -28.10 -16.16
C GLY A 201 12.67 -28.39 -17.44
N VAL A 202 14.00 -28.33 -17.33
CA VAL A 202 14.86 -28.81 -18.41
C VAL A 202 15.03 -30.32 -18.27
N THR A 203 14.53 -31.06 -19.25
CA THR A 203 14.65 -32.51 -19.30
C THR A 203 16.11 -32.96 -19.49
N LYS A 204 16.54 -33.93 -18.69
CA LYS A 204 17.83 -34.62 -18.82
C LYS A 204 17.61 -36.11 -19.05
N VAL A 205 18.40 -36.69 -19.94
CA VAL A 205 18.28 -38.08 -20.34
C VAL A 205 19.61 -38.76 -20.04
N GLU A 206 19.56 -39.80 -19.22
CA GLU A 206 20.70 -40.61 -18.83
C GLU A 206 20.48 -42.05 -19.31
N ASP A 207 21.47 -42.59 -20.00
CA ASP A 207 21.43 -43.95 -20.54
C ASP A 207 22.18 -44.92 -19.61
N PHE A 208 21.51 -45.93 -19.08
CA PHE A 208 22.11 -46.99 -18.26
C PHE A 208 22.21 -48.32 -19.04
N GLY A 209 22.26 -48.23 -20.37
CA GLY A 209 22.38 -49.35 -21.31
C GLY A 209 21.05 -50.06 -21.55
N ASP A 210 20.52 -50.73 -20.52
CA ASP A 210 19.27 -51.48 -20.63
C ASP A 210 18.02 -50.69 -20.22
N ALA A 211 18.19 -49.47 -19.71
CA ALA A 211 17.13 -48.54 -19.40
C ALA A 211 17.60 -47.10 -19.66
N VAL A 212 16.74 -46.29 -20.27
CA VAL A 212 16.94 -44.85 -20.44
C VAL A 212 16.11 -44.12 -19.40
N VAL A 213 16.79 -43.38 -18.51
CA VAL A 213 16.19 -42.62 -17.43
C VAL A 213 16.11 -41.15 -17.83
N THR A 214 14.90 -40.63 -17.90
CA THR A 214 14.63 -39.22 -18.18
C THR A 214 14.19 -38.53 -16.89
N LEU A 215 14.90 -37.48 -16.49
CA LEU A 215 14.69 -36.70 -15.28
C LEU A 215 14.34 -35.26 -15.64
N GLU A 216 13.39 -34.69 -14.92
CA GLU A 216 13.01 -33.29 -15.05
C GLU A 216 12.62 -32.75 -13.67
N TYR A 217 13.18 -31.61 -13.28
CA TYR A 217 12.72 -30.86 -12.12
C TYR A 217 12.06 -29.56 -12.57
N GLY A 218 10.80 -29.37 -12.21
CA GLY A 218 10.03 -28.20 -12.59
C GLY A 218 8.53 -28.47 -12.50
N SER A 219 7.74 -27.51 -12.94
CA SER A 219 6.28 -27.67 -12.97
C SER A 219 5.84 -28.54 -14.14
N LYS A 220 4.87 -29.43 -13.88
CA LYS A 220 4.40 -30.40 -14.87
C LYS A 220 3.33 -29.81 -15.78
N THR A 221 3.16 -30.39 -16.96
CA THR A 221 2.08 -30.03 -17.89
C THR A 221 0.81 -30.79 -17.54
N LEU A 222 -0.31 -30.08 -17.45
CA LEU A 222 -1.65 -30.60 -17.22
C LEU A 222 -2.52 -30.34 -18.46
N GLU A 223 -3.31 -31.34 -18.86
CA GLU A 223 -4.28 -31.20 -19.95
C GLU A 223 -5.65 -30.78 -19.40
N LEU A 224 -6.31 -29.87 -20.11
CA LEU A 224 -7.65 -29.39 -19.80
C LEU A 224 -8.69 -30.11 -20.66
N PRO A 225 -9.93 -30.26 -20.17
CA PRO A 225 -11.00 -30.91 -20.91
C PRO A 225 -11.58 -30.07 -22.06
N PHE A 226 -11.06 -28.87 -22.30
CA PHE A 226 -11.44 -27.94 -23.36
C PHE A 226 -10.19 -27.20 -23.85
N ALA A 227 -10.30 -26.54 -25.01
CA ALA A 227 -9.22 -25.74 -25.56
C ALA A 227 -9.61 -24.25 -25.59
N ILE A 228 -8.60 -23.38 -25.51
CA ILE A 228 -8.75 -21.93 -25.65
C ILE A 228 -7.89 -21.47 -26.82
N GLN A 229 -8.51 -20.75 -27.75
CA GLN A 229 -7.81 -20.06 -28.82
C GLN A 229 -7.65 -18.59 -28.44
N LEU A 230 -6.43 -18.03 -28.53
CA LEU A 230 -6.24 -16.59 -28.48
C LEU A 230 -6.47 -16.02 -29.88
N ARG A 231 -7.53 -15.21 -30.05
CA ARG A 231 -7.78 -14.50 -31.31
C ARG A 231 -6.94 -13.23 -31.42
N ASP A 232 -6.90 -12.44 -30.35
CA ASP A 232 -6.31 -11.11 -30.32
C ASP A 232 -5.91 -10.74 -28.88
N PHE A 233 -4.69 -10.24 -28.69
CA PHE A 233 -4.24 -9.66 -27.43
C PHE A 233 -4.21 -8.13 -27.53
N GLN A 234 -4.81 -7.47 -26.56
CA GLN A 234 -4.96 -6.01 -26.55
C GLN A 234 -4.25 -5.44 -25.32
N LEU A 235 -3.38 -4.46 -25.54
CA LEU A 235 -2.68 -3.73 -24.49
C LEU A 235 -2.92 -2.23 -24.64
N ASP A 236 -3.81 -1.71 -23.80
CA ASP A 236 -4.04 -0.27 -23.72
C ASP A 236 -2.99 0.37 -22.81
N ARG A 237 -2.54 1.55 -23.18
CA ARG A 237 -1.55 2.33 -22.42
C ARG A 237 -2.08 3.70 -22.10
N TYR A 238 -1.59 4.26 -20.99
CA TYR A 238 -1.83 5.68 -20.73
C TYR A 238 -1.20 6.53 -21.84
N PRO A 239 -1.90 7.59 -22.30
CA PRO A 239 -1.45 8.43 -23.40
C PRO A 239 0.01 8.87 -23.26
N GLY A 240 0.80 8.74 -24.32
CA GLY A 240 2.21 9.15 -24.34
C GLY A 240 3.14 8.37 -23.40
N SER A 241 2.70 7.24 -22.82
CA SER A 241 3.51 6.42 -21.93
C SER A 241 3.53 4.94 -22.35
N MET A 242 4.51 4.21 -21.83
CA MET A 242 4.55 2.74 -21.90
C MET A 242 3.81 2.06 -20.74
N ALA A 243 3.23 2.83 -19.82
CA ALA A 243 2.54 2.29 -18.66
C ALA A 243 1.21 1.65 -19.09
N PRO A 244 0.98 0.37 -18.77
CA PRO A 244 -0.26 -0.31 -19.11
C PRO A 244 -1.44 0.34 -18.37
N SER A 245 -2.50 0.66 -19.10
CA SER A 245 -3.77 1.14 -18.54
C SER A 245 -4.82 0.03 -18.44
N SER A 246 -4.74 -0.97 -19.31
CA SER A 246 -5.51 -2.22 -19.32
C SER A 246 -4.85 -3.21 -20.27
N TYR A 247 -5.07 -4.50 -20.05
CA TYR A 247 -4.69 -5.53 -21.01
C TYR A 247 -5.76 -6.63 -21.01
N ALA A 248 -6.04 -7.16 -22.20
CA ALA A 248 -7.16 -8.05 -22.46
C ALA A 248 -6.78 -9.12 -23.50
N SER A 249 -7.43 -10.28 -23.41
CA SER A 249 -7.35 -11.35 -24.40
C SER A 249 -8.74 -11.66 -24.94
N GLU A 250 -8.90 -11.55 -26.24
CA GLU A 250 -10.05 -12.05 -26.98
C GLU A 250 -9.85 -13.53 -27.26
N VAL A 251 -10.66 -14.38 -26.62
CA VAL A 251 -10.48 -15.84 -26.67
C VAL A 251 -11.71 -16.59 -27.15
N THR A 252 -11.53 -17.66 -27.92
CA THR A 252 -12.60 -18.61 -28.25
C THR A 252 -12.40 -19.86 -27.39
N VAL A 253 -13.41 -20.20 -26.61
CA VAL A 253 -13.43 -21.45 -25.84
C VAL A 253 -14.03 -22.53 -26.71
N ILE A 254 -13.34 -23.68 -26.82
CA ILE A 254 -13.73 -24.83 -27.63
C ILE A 254 -13.98 -26.00 -26.69
N LYS A 255 -15.27 -26.36 -26.53
CA LYS A 255 -15.71 -27.45 -25.67
C LYS A 255 -15.46 -28.81 -26.33
N PRO A 256 -15.37 -29.90 -25.54
CA PRO A 256 -15.15 -31.24 -26.08
C PRO A 256 -16.30 -31.75 -26.96
N ASP A 257 -17.51 -31.19 -26.81
CA ASP A 257 -18.66 -31.46 -27.69
C ASP A 257 -18.66 -30.63 -28.99
N GLY A 258 -17.61 -29.84 -29.24
CA GLY A 258 -17.46 -29.01 -30.43
C GLY A 258 -18.14 -27.64 -30.33
N ARG A 259 -18.91 -27.34 -29.27
CA ARG A 259 -19.49 -26.00 -29.07
C ARG A 259 -18.39 -24.97 -28.84
N LYS A 260 -18.55 -23.80 -29.46
CA LYS A 260 -17.62 -22.67 -29.34
C LYS A 260 -18.35 -21.42 -28.88
N TYR A 261 -17.69 -20.61 -28.07
CA TYR A 261 -18.15 -19.28 -27.74
C TYR A 261 -16.97 -18.34 -27.53
N ASP A 262 -17.20 -17.07 -27.81
CA ASP A 262 -16.20 -16.04 -27.67
C ASP A 262 -16.32 -15.34 -26.31
N TYR A 263 -15.18 -15.02 -25.71
CA TYR A 263 -15.10 -14.33 -24.43
C TYR A 263 -13.91 -13.36 -24.43
N ARG A 264 -14.04 -12.27 -23.69
CA ARG A 264 -12.95 -11.31 -23.47
C ARG A 264 -12.48 -11.37 -22.02
N ILE A 265 -11.27 -11.86 -21.80
CA ILE A 265 -10.62 -11.91 -20.48
C ILE A 265 -9.83 -10.61 -20.28
N PHE A 266 -9.99 -9.92 -19.16
CA PHE A 266 -9.18 -8.75 -18.84
C PHE A 266 -9.11 -8.54 -17.32
N MET A 267 -8.36 -7.53 -16.86
CA MET A 267 -8.29 -7.16 -15.45
C MET A 267 -9.68 -7.02 -14.80
N ASN A 268 -9.90 -7.69 -13.67
CA ASN A 268 -11.19 -7.74 -12.96
C ASN A 268 -12.34 -8.43 -13.75
N ARG A 269 -12.06 -9.16 -14.84
CA ARG A 269 -13.05 -9.98 -15.56
C ARG A 269 -12.46 -11.32 -16.00
N THR A 270 -12.76 -12.35 -15.22
CA THR A 270 -12.25 -13.71 -15.40
C THR A 270 -13.19 -14.57 -16.24
N LEU A 271 -12.63 -15.45 -17.06
CA LEU A 271 -13.39 -16.49 -17.76
C LEU A 271 -13.63 -17.67 -16.80
N HIS A 272 -14.86 -18.18 -16.81
CA HIS A 272 -15.25 -19.39 -16.09
C HIS A 272 -15.63 -20.48 -17.07
N GLU A 273 -14.98 -21.64 -16.99
CA GLU A 273 -15.36 -22.83 -17.76
C GLU A 273 -15.29 -24.06 -16.85
N GLY A 274 -16.45 -24.67 -16.57
CA GLY A 274 -16.55 -25.72 -15.55
C GLY A 274 -16.11 -25.21 -14.17
N ASN A 275 -15.18 -25.92 -13.53
CA ASN A 275 -14.57 -25.49 -12.27
C ASN A 275 -13.30 -24.64 -12.45
N PHE A 276 -12.92 -24.35 -13.71
CA PHE A 276 -11.71 -23.60 -14.01
C PHE A 276 -12.00 -22.12 -14.16
N LEU A 277 -11.07 -21.33 -13.65
CA LEU A 277 -11.10 -19.89 -13.70
C LEU A 277 -9.82 -19.39 -14.35
N PHE A 278 -9.98 -18.59 -15.40
CA PHE A 278 -8.88 -18.02 -16.16
C PHE A 278 -8.82 -16.53 -15.92
N PHE A 279 -7.65 -16.09 -15.48
CA PHE A 279 -7.35 -14.70 -15.21
C PHE A 279 -6.15 -14.26 -16.05
N GLN A 280 -6.25 -13.07 -16.63
CA GLN A 280 -5.16 -12.44 -17.36
C GLN A 280 -4.00 -12.07 -16.41
N SER A 281 -3.00 -12.91 -16.23
CA SER A 281 -1.94 -12.67 -15.22
C SER A 281 -0.84 -11.73 -15.68
N SER A 282 -0.41 -11.88 -16.93
CA SER A 282 0.65 -11.10 -17.58
C SER A 282 0.57 -11.33 -19.08
N TYR A 283 1.56 -10.88 -19.83
CA TYR A 283 1.62 -11.01 -21.28
C TYR A 283 3.07 -11.16 -21.72
N ASP A 284 3.27 -11.65 -22.94
CA ASP A 284 4.61 -11.80 -23.49
C ASP A 284 5.25 -10.42 -23.76
N PRO A 285 6.56 -10.23 -23.55
CA PRO A 285 7.22 -8.95 -23.75
C PRO A 285 7.13 -8.40 -25.19
N ASP A 286 6.87 -9.25 -26.17
CA ASP A 286 6.67 -8.88 -27.57
C ASP A 286 5.19 -8.58 -27.93
N GLU A 287 4.31 -8.59 -26.94
CA GLU A 287 2.88 -8.26 -27.02
C GLU A 287 2.07 -9.17 -27.95
N LYS A 288 2.58 -10.35 -28.29
CA LYS A 288 1.92 -11.32 -29.19
C LYS A 288 1.38 -12.55 -28.47
N GLY A 289 1.30 -12.49 -27.15
CA GLY A 289 0.87 -13.63 -26.35
C GLY A 289 0.34 -13.23 -24.99
N THR A 290 -0.58 -14.05 -24.52
CA THR A 290 -1.24 -13.91 -23.23
C THR A 290 -0.70 -14.95 -22.25
N VAL A 291 -0.56 -14.55 -20.99
CA VAL A 291 -0.27 -15.45 -19.87
C VAL A 291 -1.48 -15.47 -18.95
N LEU A 292 -2.24 -16.55 -18.99
CA LEU A 292 -3.41 -16.75 -18.14
C LEU A 292 -3.02 -17.55 -16.90
N SER A 293 -3.37 -17.05 -15.71
CA SER A 293 -3.40 -17.87 -14.50
C SER A 293 -4.67 -18.70 -14.54
N VAL A 294 -4.54 -20.00 -14.27
CA VAL A 294 -5.63 -20.97 -14.27
C VAL A 294 -5.77 -21.52 -12.87
N ASN A 295 -6.97 -21.44 -12.30
CA ASN A 295 -7.27 -22.01 -10.99
C ASN A 295 -8.49 -22.94 -11.09
N ASN A 296 -8.39 -24.12 -10.51
CA ASN A 296 -9.52 -25.01 -10.25
C ASN A 296 -9.68 -25.18 -8.74
N ASP A 297 -10.69 -24.53 -8.18
CA ASP A 297 -10.86 -24.44 -6.73
C ASP A 297 -12.30 -24.75 -6.30
N PRO A 298 -12.60 -26.01 -5.93
CA PRO A 298 -13.91 -26.37 -5.38
C PRO A 298 -14.15 -25.83 -3.97
N GLY A 299 -13.09 -25.48 -3.22
CA GLY A 299 -13.18 -24.95 -1.86
C GLY A 299 -13.65 -23.49 -1.81
N LYS A 300 -13.63 -22.79 -2.94
CA LYS A 300 -14.14 -21.42 -3.10
C LYS A 300 -15.55 -21.23 -2.55
N TRP A 301 -16.49 -22.09 -2.91
CA TRP A 301 -17.91 -21.92 -2.54
C TRP A 301 -18.16 -22.03 -1.03
N PRO A 302 -17.65 -23.07 -0.33
CA PRO A 302 -17.68 -23.08 1.13
C PRO A 302 -17.03 -21.84 1.75
N THR A 303 -15.86 -21.42 1.26
CA THR A 303 -15.17 -20.24 1.78
C THR A 303 -16.00 -18.97 1.63
N TYR A 304 -16.62 -18.75 0.47
CA TYR A 304 -17.47 -17.59 0.19
C TYR A 304 -18.72 -17.58 1.05
N PHE A 305 -19.35 -18.74 1.23
CA PHE A 305 -20.48 -18.87 2.15
C PHE A 305 -20.05 -18.56 3.60
N GLY A 306 -18.86 -19.01 3.99
CA GLY A 306 -18.22 -18.61 5.22
C GLY A 306 -18.05 -17.09 5.34
N TYR A 307 -17.52 -16.41 4.33
CA TYR A 307 -17.36 -14.94 4.32
C TYR A 307 -18.70 -14.21 4.47
N PHE A 308 -19.74 -14.71 3.82
CA PHE A 308 -21.10 -14.18 3.96
C PHE A 308 -21.60 -14.33 5.41
N LEU A 309 -21.51 -15.52 5.99
CA LEU A 309 -21.91 -15.77 7.38
C LEU A 309 -21.10 -14.92 8.36
N LEU A 310 -19.80 -14.78 8.12
CA LEU A 310 -18.90 -13.95 8.93
C LEU A 310 -19.39 -12.50 8.97
N THR A 311 -19.66 -11.93 7.79
CA THR A 311 -20.09 -10.54 7.62
C THR A 311 -21.46 -10.34 8.27
N LEU A 312 -22.41 -11.24 8.01
CA LEU A 312 -23.74 -11.22 8.60
C LEU A 312 -23.68 -11.29 10.14
N GLY A 313 -22.86 -12.19 10.69
CA GLY A 313 -22.68 -12.36 12.12
C GLY A 313 -22.08 -11.13 12.81
N LEU A 314 -21.07 -10.51 12.20
CA LEU A 314 -20.45 -9.28 12.71
C LEU A 314 -21.42 -8.09 12.70
N ILE A 315 -22.09 -7.84 11.57
CA ILE A 315 -23.05 -6.74 11.44
C ILE A 315 -24.19 -6.94 12.44
N TRP A 316 -24.76 -8.14 12.52
CA TRP A 316 -25.84 -8.44 13.47
C TRP A 316 -25.40 -8.25 14.92
N ASN A 317 -24.16 -8.58 15.27
CA ASN A 317 -23.63 -8.39 16.62
C ASN A 317 -23.60 -6.90 17.07
N LEU A 318 -23.46 -5.95 16.14
CA LEU A 318 -23.52 -4.52 16.44
C LEU A 318 -24.92 -4.04 16.87
N PHE A 319 -25.97 -4.72 16.41
CA PHE A 319 -27.37 -4.37 16.71
C PHE A 319 -28.03 -5.27 17.76
N ASP A 320 -27.40 -6.39 18.14
CA ASP A 320 -27.93 -7.27 19.18
C ASP A 320 -27.85 -6.63 20.57
N LYS A 321 -29.00 -6.38 21.19
CA LYS A 321 -29.11 -5.82 22.55
C LYS A 321 -28.39 -6.66 23.62
N LYS A 322 -28.16 -7.95 23.37
CA LYS A 322 -27.44 -8.85 24.27
C LYS A 322 -25.92 -8.81 24.07
N SER A 323 -25.42 -8.18 23.00
CA SER A 323 -23.99 -8.13 22.69
C SER A 323 -23.20 -7.29 23.69
N ARG A 324 -21.90 -7.59 23.79
CA ARG A 324 -20.96 -6.79 24.61
C ARG A 324 -20.88 -5.36 24.07
N PHE A 325 -20.84 -5.21 22.74
CA PHE A 325 -20.87 -3.91 22.07
C PHE A 325 -22.07 -3.08 22.53
N TRP A 326 -23.29 -3.62 22.47
CA TRP A 326 -24.49 -2.87 22.87
C TRP A 326 -24.48 -2.51 24.36
N LYS A 327 -24.03 -3.43 25.22
CA LYS A 327 -23.92 -3.18 26.67
C LYS A 327 -22.93 -2.05 27.00
N LEU A 328 -21.76 -2.05 26.35
CA LEU A 328 -20.75 -0.99 26.49
C LEU A 328 -21.27 0.33 25.93
N THR A 329 -21.86 0.33 24.74
CA THR A 329 -22.45 1.51 24.15
C THR A 329 -23.55 2.08 25.03
N LYS A 330 -24.40 1.24 25.66
CA LYS A 330 -25.38 1.70 26.65
C LYS A 330 -24.73 2.27 27.92
N TYR A 331 -23.68 1.64 28.42
CA TYR A 331 -22.91 2.13 29.57
C TYR A 331 -22.31 3.51 29.31
N VAL A 332 -21.75 3.72 28.12
CA VAL A 332 -21.19 5.02 27.69
C VAL A 332 -22.30 6.02 27.31
N SER A 333 -23.41 5.57 26.72
CA SER A 333 -24.46 6.43 26.16
C SER A 333 -25.63 6.74 27.08
N GLY A 334 -25.72 6.12 28.27
CA GLY A 334 -26.68 6.42 29.35
C GLY A 334 -26.67 7.88 29.85
N LYS A 335 -25.93 8.77 29.18
CA LYS A 335 -26.06 10.22 29.20
C LYS A 335 -26.51 10.69 27.80
N ASN A 336 -27.81 10.59 27.52
CA ASN A 336 -28.68 11.07 26.42
C ASN A 336 -28.10 11.30 25.01
N LEU A 337 -28.40 10.39 24.09
CA LEU A 337 -28.23 10.48 22.62
C LEU A 337 -29.30 11.38 21.98
N ALA A 338 -28.90 12.37 21.19
CA ALA A 338 -29.69 12.87 20.05
C ALA A 338 -28.80 13.66 19.07
N SER A 339 -29.28 13.75 17.83
CA SER A 339 -28.93 14.66 16.72
C SER A 339 -27.57 14.56 16.03
N ILE A 340 -27.62 13.93 14.86
CA ILE A 340 -26.94 14.29 13.61
C ILE A 340 -27.67 15.53 13.04
N VAL A 341 -27.00 16.26 12.13
CA VAL A 341 -27.47 17.41 11.33
C VAL A 341 -27.23 18.77 11.99
N ALA A 342 -26.12 19.43 11.58
CA ALA A 342 -25.98 20.88 11.36
C ALA A 342 -24.50 21.28 11.42
N ALA A 343 -23.79 21.19 10.29
CA ALA A 343 -22.53 21.92 10.07
C ALA A 343 -22.27 22.06 8.57
N CYS A 344 -23.26 22.58 7.83
CA CYS A 344 -23.01 23.22 6.56
C CYS A 344 -23.35 24.69 6.72
N PHE A 345 -22.45 25.51 6.19
CA PHE A 345 -22.47 26.97 6.08
C PHE A 345 -21.69 27.76 7.13
N ILE A 346 -20.72 28.48 6.56
CA ILE A 346 -20.27 29.85 6.84
C ILE A 346 -18.74 29.96 7.13
N THR A 347 -18.10 30.48 6.07
CA THR A 347 -16.95 31.41 5.96
C THR A 347 -15.52 30.94 6.23
N PHE A 348 -14.76 30.87 5.13
CA PHE A 348 -13.32 31.14 5.13
C PHE A 348 -13.11 32.66 5.12
N ALA A 349 -12.61 33.21 6.22
CA ALA A 349 -11.88 34.47 6.20
C ALA A 349 -10.39 34.14 6.25
N SER A 350 -9.67 34.40 5.16
CA SER A 350 -8.22 34.31 5.09
C SER A 350 -7.59 35.52 5.77
N THR A 351 -6.90 35.32 6.89
CA THR A 351 -5.92 36.30 7.39
C THR A 351 -4.57 36.04 6.71
N ASN A 352 -4.07 37.04 6.00
CA ASN A 352 -2.69 37.07 5.54
C ASN A 352 -1.80 37.33 6.76
N LEU A 353 -0.94 36.37 7.09
CA LEU A 353 0.24 36.59 7.92
C LEU A 353 1.42 36.73 6.97
N GLN A 354 1.83 37.98 6.73
CA GLN A 354 3.13 38.28 6.17
C GLN A 354 4.18 37.95 7.25
N ALA A 355 4.95 36.90 7.01
CA ALA A 355 6.22 36.67 7.68
C ALA A 355 7.31 37.27 6.78
N GLU A 356 7.95 38.31 7.29
CA GLU A 356 9.08 38.99 6.69
C GLU A 356 10.35 38.19 7.02
N ASP A 357 10.91 37.49 6.03
CA ASP A 357 12.22 36.86 6.14
C ASP A 357 13.27 37.91 5.71
N GLN A 358 14.14 38.29 6.64
CA GLN A 358 15.23 39.24 6.42
C GLN A 358 16.19 38.75 5.33
N LEU A 359 16.47 39.64 4.38
CA LEU A 359 17.54 39.49 3.39
C LEU A 359 18.90 39.65 4.10
N ALA A 360 19.75 38.62 4.04
CA ALA A 360 21.12 38.69 4.54
C ALA A 360 22.10 39.16 3.43
N ASN A 361 22.83 40.22 3.78
CA ASN A 361 23.91 40.95 3.09
C ASN A 361 24.79 40.15 2.12
N PHE A 362 25.00 40.65 0.88
CA PHE A 362 26.15 40.30 0.02
C PHE A 362 26.45 41.36 -1.06
N THR A 363 27.73 41.38 -1.47
CA THR A 363 28.61 42.29 -2.26
C THR A 363 28.20 42.70 -3.71
N PRO A 364 28.90 43.67 -4.36
CA PRO A 364 28.34 44.69 -5.28
C PRO A 364 27.80 44.29 -6.67
N ASP A 365 27.97 43.05 -7.15
CA ASP A 365 27.44 42.60 -8.45
C ASP A 365 25.94 42.19 -8.39
N LYS A 366 25.33 42.27 -7.20
CA LYS A 366 23.98 41.76 -6.89
C LYS A 366 22.80 42.71 -7.15
N GLN A 367 23.03 44.02 -7.28
CA GLN A 367 21.92 44.99 -7.36
C GLN A 367 21.03 44.80 -8.60
N GLU A 368 21.59 44.43 -9.75
CA GLU A 368 20.80 44.20 -10.96
C GLU A 368 19.94 42.93 -10.87
N ILE A 369 20.48 41.87 -10.27
CA ILE A 369 19.75 40.61 -10.05
C ILE A 369 18.60 40.84 -9.05
N GLU A 370 18.83 41.61 -8.00
CA GLU A 370 17.80 41.97 -7.02
C GLU A 370 16.69 42.81 -7.67
N LYS A 371 17.04 43.85 -8.43
CA LYS A 371 16.09 44.65 -9.20
C LYS A 371 15.32 43.82 -10.24
N TYR A 372 15.97 42.83 -10.86
CA TYR A 372 15.29 41.88 -11.74
C TYR A 372 14.30 41.02 -10.94
N LEU A 373 14.70 40.43 -9.82
CA LEU A 373 13.83 39.56 -9.02
C LEU A 373 12.62 40.31 -8.44
N GLU A 374 12.79 41.54 -7.98
CA GLU A 374 11.67 42.37 -7.51
C GLU A 374 10.69 42.72 -8.63
N ARG A 375 11.19 43.18 -9.78
CA ARG A 375 10.34 43.45 -10.97
C ARG A 375 9.65 42.19 -11.44
N PHE A 376 10.39 41.10 -11.61
CA PHE A 376 9.86 39.81 -12.02
C PHE A 376 8.78 39.33 -11.05
N LYS A 377 8.99 39.42 -9.73
CA LYS A 377 7.99 39.04 -8.73
C LYS A 377 6.67 39.82 -8.89
N ASN A 378 6.75 41.13 -9.13
CA ASN A 378 5.58 41.99 -9.21
C ASN A 378 4.85 41.87 -10.57
N ASP A 379 5.62 41.86 -11.66
CA ASP A 379 5.06 42.01 -13.01
C ASP A 379 4.69 40.66 -13.65
N SER A 380 5.35 39.56 -13.26
CA SER A 380 5.08 38.24 -13.84
C SER A 380 3.80 37.58 -13.33
N ALA A 381 3.15 38.08 -12.27
CA ALA A 381 2.08 37.37 -11.58
C ALA A 381 0.90 36.99 -12.48
N GLN A 382 0.47 37.89 -13.38
CA GLN A 382 -0.61 37.62 -14.34
C GLN A 382 -0.17 36.62 -15.41
N THR A 383 1.04 36.77 -15.95
CA THR A 383 1.61 35.85 -16.94
C THR A 383 1.81 34.45 -16.36
N ALA A 384 2.30 34.34 -15.12
CA ALA A 384 2.43 33.07 -14.40
C ALA A 384 1.06 32.41 -14.18
N LYS A 385 0.02 33.17 -13.86
CA LYS A 385 -1.36 32.64 -13.75
C LYS A 385 -1.92 32.13 -15.08
N LYS A 386 -1.54 32.72 -16.21
CA LYS A 386 -1.89 32.19 -17.54
C LYS A 386 -1.06 30.96 -17.88
N PHE A 387 0.25 31.01 -17.61
CA PHE A 387 1.20 29.92 -17.81
C PHE A 387 0.77 28.66 -17.06
N SER A 388 0.29 28.80 -15.83
CA SER A 388 -0.14 27.68 -14.98
C SER A 388 -1.31 26.88 -15.54
N LYS A 389 -2.09 27.46 -16.46
CA LYS A 389 -3.22 26.80 -17.13
C LYS A 389 -2.83 25.97 -18.35
N ILE A 390 -1.60 26.12 -18.86
CA ILE A 390 -1.10 25.26 -19.94
C ILE A 390 -1.13 23.81 -19.44
N VAL A 391 -1.59 22.89 -20.28
CA VAL A 391 -1.64 21.47 -19.91
C VAL A 391 -0.31 20.80 -20.25
N VAL A 392 0.14 19.89 -19.39
CA VAL A 392 1.32 19.06 -19.58
C VAL A 392 0.97 17.59 -19.41
N GLN A 393 1.59 16.75 -20.23
CA GLN A 393 1.52 15.29 -20.11
C GLN A 393 2.66 14.79 -19.21
N SER A 394 2.32 14.13 -18.10
CA SER A 394 3.32 13.48 -17.26
C SER A 394 3.94 12.25 -17.95
N ASN A 395 5.10 11.78 -17.48
CA ASN A 395 5.72 10.55 -17.99
C ASN A 395 4.81 9.31 -17.83
N GLY A 396 3.88 9.32 -16.88
CA GLY A 396 2.86 8.28 -16.69
C GLY A 396 1.59 8.49 -17.51
N GLY A 397 1.58 9.48 -18.41
CA GLY A 397 0.49 9.79 -19.33
C GLY A 397 -0.69 10.57 -18.75
N ARG A 398 -0.56 11.13 -17.54
CA ARG A 398 -1.62 11.96 -16.93
C ARG A 398 -1.53 13.39 -17.48
N MET A 399 -2.65 13.88 -17.98
CA MET A 399 -2.80 15.29 -18.38
C MET A 399 -3.15 16.14 -17.16
N LYS A 400 -2.37 17.17 -16.89
CA LYS A 400 -2.54 18.06 -15.73
C LYS A 400 -2.10 19.49 -16.06
N PRO A 401 -2.59 20.52 -15.35
CA PRO A 401 -2.08 21.88 -15.51
C PRO A 401 -0.61 21.99 -15.11
N LEU A 402 0.09 22.95 -15.71
CA LEU A 402 1.44 23.33 -15.31
C LEU A 402 1.49 23.77 -13.84
N ASP A 403 0.42 24.36 -13.29
CA ASP A 403 0.30 24.64 -11.86
C ASP A 403 0.68 23.42 -10.98
N THR A 404 0.08 22.26 -11.28
CA THR A 404 0.36 21.02 -10.55
C THR A 404 1.81 20.59 -10.73
N LEU A 405 2.33 20.59 -11.96
CA LEU A 405 3.73 20.22 -12.23
C LEU A 405 4.72 21.19 -11.55
N ASN A 406 4.44 22.48 -11.58
CA ASN A 406 5.30 23.51 -11.00
C ASN A 406 5.35 23.39 -9.47
N HIS A 407 4.21 23.10 -8.84
CA HIS A 407 4.13 22.78 -7.42
C HIS A 407 4.94 21.54 -7.06
N GLU A 408 4.89 20.49 -7.89
CA GLU A 408 5.70 19.28 -7.71
C GLU A 408 7.20 19.57 -7.81
N ILE A 409 7.61 20.32 -8.84
CA ILE A 409 9.00 20.73 -9.05
C ILE A 409 9.49 21.49 -7.81
N LEU A 410 8.82 22.57 -7.42
CA LEU A 410 9.28 23.40 -6.30
C LEU A 410 9.26 22.64 -4.97
N SER A 411 8.27 21.77 -4.76
CA SER A 411 8.21 20.90 -3.59
C SER A 411 9.39 19.92 -3.55
N LYS A 412 9.74 19.28 -4.68
CA LYS A 412 10.89 18.37 -4.76
C LYS A 412 12.23 19.10 -4.56
N LEU A 413 12.40 20.26 -5.17
CA LEU A 413 13.64 21.06 -5.10
C LEU A 413 13.85 21.67 -3.72
N ALA A 414 12.86 22.44 -3.23
CA ALA A 414 13.00 23.29 -2.05
C ALA A 414 12.29 22.73 -0.80
N GLY A 415 11.36 21.78 -0.97
CA GLY A 415 10.44 21.35 0.09
C GLY A 415 9.46 22.46 0.48
N LYS A 416 9.15 23.37 -0.43
CA LYS A 416 8.27 24.54 -0.24
C LYS A 416 7.30 24.67 -1.42
N LYS A 417 6.19 25.38 -1.22
CA LYS A 417 5.22 25.72 -2.29
C LYS A 417 5.40 27.12 -2.88
N SER A 418 6.18 27.96 -2.20
CA SER A 418 6.56 29.29 -2.63
C SER A 418 8.01 29.55 -2.21
N MET A 419 8.71 30.40 -2.95
CA MET A 419 10.09 30.76 -2.66
C MET A 419 10.37 32.18 -3.16
N PHE A 420 11.22 32.93 -2.46
CA PHE A 420 11.58 34.31 -2.84
C PHE A 420 10.35 35.25 -2.97
N GLY A 421 9.31 35.00 -2.18
CA GLY A 421 8.04 35.75 -2.25
C GLY A 421 7.19 35.46 -3.50
N MET A 422 7.54 34.44 -4.28
CA MET A 422 6.86 34.01 -5.50
C MET A 422 6.21 32.64 -5.33
N ASN A 423 5.10 32.41 -6.03
CA ASN A 423 4.48 31.08 -6.10
C ASN A 423 5.28 30.12 -7.00
N ALA A 424 4.90 28.84 -7.03
CA ALA A 424 5.59 27.83 -7.82
C ALA A 424 5.61 28.15 -9.33
N ASP A 425 4.52 28.68 -9.87
CA ASP A 425 4.42 29.06 -11.28
C ASP A 425 5.42 30.13 -11.67
N GLN A 426 5.55 31.20 -10.87
CA GLN A 426 6.50 32.27 -11.10
C GLN A 426 7.94 31.76 -11.01
N VAL A 427 8.24 30.95 -9.99
CA VAL A 427 9.58 30.39 -9.79
C VAL A 427 9.99 29.52 -10.98
N VAL A 428 9.12 28.61 -11.42
CA VAL A 428 9.42 27.72 -12.54
C VAL A 428 9.44 28.48 -13.87
N LEU A 429 8.57 29.47 -14.05
CA LEU A 429 8.60 30.38 -15.21
C LEU A 429 9.95 31.10 -15.30
N GLY A 430 10.47 31.59 -14.17
CA GLY A 430 11.78 32.22 -14.09
C GLY A 430 12.91 31.23 -14.41
N MET A 431 12.88 30.05 -13.81
CA MET A 431 13.86 28.98 -14.11
C MET A 431 13.90 28.65 -15.59
N LEU A 432 12.74 28.49 -16.24
CA LEU A 432 12.63 28.12 -17.64
C LEU A 432 13.11 29.24 -18.58
N THR A 433 12.84 30.51 -18.25
CA THR A 433 13.06 31.65 -19.16
C THR A 433 14.39 32.37 -18.96
N ARG A 434 14.97 32.33 -17.76
CA ARG A 434 16.23 33.00 -17.40
C ARG A 434 17.19 32.05 -16.67
N PRO A 435 17.53 30.87 -17.25
CA PRO A 435 18.37 29.87 -16.58
C PRO A 435 19.74 30.41 -16.15
N GLU A 436 20.30 31.40 -16.84
CA GLU A 436 21.56 32.06 -16.50
C GLU A 436 21.53 32.77 -15.14
N ILE A 437 20.36 33.27 -14.72
CA ILE A 437 20.14 33.83 -13.38
C ILE A 437 19.77 32.71 -12.41
N TRP A 438 18.76 31.91 -12.79
CA TRP A 438 18.12 30.98 -11.86
C TRP A 438 18.98 29.77 -11.48
N ARG A 439 19.97 29.38 -12.29
CA ARG A 439 20.97 28.35 -11.91
C ARG A 439 21.85 28.77 -10.72
N ASN A 440 21.98 30.07 -10.48
CA ASN A 440 22.75 30.64 -9.38
C ASN A 440 21.91 30.91 -8.12
N MET A 441 20.59 30.68 -8.19
CA MET A 441 19.68 30.85 -7.06
C MET A 441 19.80 29.66 -6.09
N ARG A 442 19.98 29.95 -4.80
CA ARG A 442 20.04 28.92 -3.74
C ARG A 442 18.65 28.38 -3.42
N MET A 443 18.21 27.37 -4.16
CA MET A 443 16.86 26.79 -4.03
C MET A 443 16.83 25.28 -3.84
N ILE A 444 17.95 24.59 -4.06
CA ILE A 444 18.02 23.13 -3.98
C ILE A 444 18.35 22.73 -2.54
N ARG A 445 17.42 22.01 -1.89
CA ARG A 445 17.53 21.67 -0.47
C ARG A 445 18.63 20.64 -0.21
N VAL A 446 19.42 20.87 0.84
CA VAL A 446 20.42 19.94 1.39
C VAL A 446 20.12 19.68 2.86
N LYS A 447 20.27 18.43 3.32
CA LYS A 447 19.80 17.99 4.65
C LYS A 447 20.93 17.63 5.60
N THR A 448 21.67 16.56 5.35
CA THR A 448 22.59 15.99 6.34
C THR A 448 23.91 16.75 6.49
N PRO A 449 24.50 16.80 7.70
CA PRO A 449 25.82 17.38 7.91
C PRO A 449 26.91 16.74 7.03
N LYS A 450 26.88 15.42 6.84
CA LYS A 450 27.86 14.69 6.02
C LYS A 450 27.78 15.07 4.54
N LEU A 451 26.57 15.28 4.00
CA LEU A 451 26.40 15.81 2.64
C LEU A 451 26.97 17.24 2.53
N LYS A 452 26.72 18.09 3.53
CA LYS A 452 27.23 19.48 3.54
C LYS A 452 28.75 19.53 3.60
N GLU A 453 29.35 18.66 4.40
CA GLU A 453 30.81 18.48 4.49
C GLU A 453 31.39 18.03 3.14
N PHE A 454 30.78 17.03 2.49
CA PHE A 454 31.16 16.59 1.15
C PHE A 454 31.10 17.72 0.11
N LEU A 455 30.07 18.56 0.16
CA LEU A 455 29.93 19.70 -0.74
C LEU A 455 30.89 20.87 -0.40
N GLY A 456 31.49 20.86 0.79
CA GLY A 456 32.33 21.95 1.30
C GLY A 456 31.53 23.20 1.67
N ILE A 457 30.30 23.05 2.18
CA ILE A 457 29.42 24.15 2.57
C ILE A 457 29.17 24.17 4.09
N GLU A 458 28.73 25.33 4.60
CA GLU A 458 28.42 25.53 6.02
C GLU A 458 27.35 24.54 6.53
N LYS A 459 27.51 24.08 7.79
CA LYS A 459 26.67 23.02 8.38
C LYS A 459 25.22 23.43 8.61
N ASP A 460 24.93 24.71 8.81
CA ASP A 460 23.61 25.30 9.01
C ASP A 460 22.88 25.62 7.69
N ARG A 461 23.64 25.75 6.59
CA ARG A 461 23.12 26.06 5.26
C ARG A 461 22.07 25.05 4.78
N LYS A 462 20.91 25.56 4.34
CA LYS A 462 19.73 24.73 3.96
C LYS A 462 19.60 24.49 2.45
N TYR A 463 20.17 25.39 1.64
CA TYR A 463 20.00 25.41 0.19
C TYR A 463 21.32 25.68 -0.54
N ILE A 464 21.48 25.03 -1.69
CA ILE A 464 22.55 25.28 -2.66
C ILE A 464 21.96 25.73 -3.99
N ALA A 465 22.77 26.41 -4.79
CA ALA A 465 22.46 26.69 -6.19
C ALA A 465 22.85 25.49 -7.09
N PHE A 466 22.27 25.44 -8.29
CA PHE A 466 22.59 24.41 -9.27
C PHE A 466 24.05 24.48 -9.71
N THR A 467 24.62 25.69 -9.85
CA THR A 467 26.02 25.87 -10.27
C THR A 467 27.04 25.38 -9.25
N GLU A 468 26.67 25.26 -7.97
CA GLU A 468 27.62 24.92 -6.89
C GLU A 468 28.07 23.45 -6.88
N VAL A 469 27.40 22.58 -7.65
CA VAL A 469 27.80 21.16 -7.79
C VAL A 469 28.67 20.91 -9.02
N PHE A 470 29.06 21.96 -9.74
CA PHE A 470 29.99 21.90 -10.85
C PHE A 470 31.28 22.63 -10.45
N LYS A 471 32.39 21.89 -10.37
CA LYS A 471 33.73 22.44 -10.09
C LYS A 471 34.67 22.00 -11.21
N ASP A 472 35.43 22.92 -11.78
CA ASP A 472 36.35 22.66 -12.91
C ASP A 472 35.67 21.92 -14.09
N ASN A 473 34.43 22.31 -14.42
CA ASN A 473 33.56 21.66 -15.41
C ASN A 473 33.21 20.18 -15.13
N LYS A 474 33.44 19.68 -13.92
CA LYS A 474 33.07 18.33 -13.49
C LYS A 474 31.87 18.34 -12.54
N TYR A 475 30.99 17.38 -12.72
CA TYR A 475 29.86 17.15 -11.82
C TYR A 475 30.34 16.40 -10.57
N ILE A 476 30.40 17.07 -9.43
CA ILE A 476 31.10 16.55 -8.24
C ILE A 476 30.40 15.33 -7.60
N LEU A 477 29.13 15.07 -7.91
CA LEU A 477 28.39 13.92 -7.37
C LEU A 477 28.54 12.66 -8.23
N GLN A 478 29.12 12.75 -9.42
CA GLN A 478 29.13 11.66 -10.40
C GLN A 478 29.79 10.37 -9.89
N GLU A 479 30.97 10.46 -9.30
CA GLU A 479 31.67 9.27 -8.78
C GLU A 479 30.92 8.64 -7.60
N GLU A 480 30.32 9.49 -6.76
CA GLU A 480 29.61 9.04 -5.57
C GLU A 480 28.25 8.39 -5.92
N THR A 481 27.53 8.93 -6.91
CA THR A 481 26.30 8.31 -7.41
C THR A 481 26.58 6.97 -8.10
N GLN A 482 27.68 6.85 -8.84
CA GLN A 482 28.13 5.57 -9.41
C GLN A 482 28.44 4.54 -8.31
N ARG A 483 29.21 4.92 -7.27
CA ARG A 483 29.47 4.06 -6.11
C ARG A 483 28.16 3.60 -5.44
N ILE A 484 27.21 4.51 -5.24
CA ILE A 484 25.92 4.22 -4.57
C ILE A 484 25.01 3.32 -5.42
N SER A 485 25.07 3.44 -6.75
CA SER A 485 24.29 2.59 -7.65
C SER A 485 24.64 1.10 -7.53
N MET A 486 25.85 0.78 -7.08
CA MET A 486 26.30 -0.59 -6.80
C MET A 486 25.83 -1.11 -5.42
N ILE A 487 25.33 -0.23 -4.55
CA ILE A 487 24.78 -0.60 -3.24
C ILE A 487 23.27 -0.84 -3.39
N SER A 488 22.81 -1.98 -2.89
CA SER A 488 21.37 -2.30 -2.84
C SER A 488 20.59 -1.23 -2.06
N PRO A 489 19.41 -0.76 -2.53
CA PRO A 489 18.62 0.29 -1.86
C PRO A 489 18.41 0.07 -0.36
N ASN A 490 18.24 -1.19 0.06
CA ASN A 490 17.97 -1.58 1.45
C ASN A 490 19.21 -1.43 2.35
N GLN A 491 20.41 -1.42 1.76
CA GLN A 491 21.69 -1.27 2.45
C GLN A 491 22.20 0.17 2.47
N ARG A 492 21.52 1.09 1.77
CA ARG A 492 21.93 2.51 1.71
C ARG A 492 21.67 3.20 3.05
N GLY A 493 22.72 3.81 3.61
CA GLY A 493 22.64 4.67 4.78
C GLY A 493 21.98 6.01 4.48
N THR A 494 21.87 6.87 5.51
CA THR A 494 21.25 8.19 5.36
C THR A 494 22.02 9.08 4.37
N TYR A 495 23.35 8.97 4.35
CA TYR A 495 24.20 9.76 3.46
C TYR A 495 24.04 9.36 2.00
N GLU A 496 24.07 8.06 1.70
CA GLU A 496 23.86 7.54 0.35
C GLU A 496 22.48 7.95 -0.20
N LYS A 497 21.44 7.84 0.63
CA LYS A 497 20.08 8.29 0.26
C LYS A 497 20.01 9.79 0.02
N ASP A 498 20.75 10.58 0.79
CA ASP A 498 20.79 12.04 0.63
C ASP A 498 21.52 12.46 -0.65
N ILE A 499 22.59 11.77 -1.05
CA ILE A 499 23.27 11.98 -2.34
C ILE A 499 22.31 11.67 -3.49
N VAL A 500 21.64 10.52 -3.47
CA VAL A 500 20.65 10.13 -4.50
C VAL A 500 19.52 11.17 -4.60
N LYS A 501 19.01 11.65 -3.47
CA LYS A 501 17.96 12.69 -3.45
C LYS A 501 18.46 14.03 -3.94
N LEU A 502 19.72 14.38 -3.69
CA LEU A 502 20.29 15.61 -4.22
C LEU A 502 20.46 15.51 -5.74
N ASP A 503 20.98 14.38 -6.23
CA ASP A 503 21.12 14.08 -7.65
C ASP A 503 19.76 14.13 -8.38
N GLU A 504 18.71 13.53 -7.81
CA GLU A 504 17.34 13.64 -8.34
C GLU A 504 16.89 15.11 -8.48
N ARG A 505 17.10 15.95 -7.45
CA ARG A 505 16.75 17.37 -7.49
C ARG A 505 17.53 18.14 -8.56
N LEU A 506 18.81 17.83 -8.72
CA LEU A 506 19.66 18.44 -9.73
C LEU A 506 19.22 18.03 -11.13
N SER A 507 18.90 16.75 -11.33
CA SER A 507 18.32 16.24 -12.57
C SER A 507 17.01 16.96 -12.89
N ILE A 508 16.08 17.08 -11.93
CA ILE A 508 14.82 17.83 -12.11
C ILE A 508 15.12 19.29 -12.49
N SER A 509 16.03 19.96 -11.79
CA SER A 509 16.40 21.35 -12.09
C SER A 509 16.95 21.49 -13.51
N TYR A 510 17.86 20.60 -13.91
CA TYR A 510 18.41 20.54 -15.26
C TYR A 510 17.31 20.35 -16.31
N MET A 511 16.37 19.43 -16.05
CA MET A 511 15.24 19.18 -16.93
C MET A 511 14.24 20.35 -17.01
N VAL A 512 14.17 21.21 -15.99
CA VAL A 512 13.43 22.48 -16.07
C VAL A 512 14.17 23.47 -16.95
N TYR A 513 15.47 23.66 -16.71
CA TYR A 513 16.27 24.64 -17.46
C TYR A 513 16.37 24.36 -18.95
N ASN A 514 16.26 23.09 -19.36
CA ASN A 514 16.28 22.69 -20.77
C ASN A 514 14.88 22.47 -21.37
N GLY A 515 13.81 22.63 -20.57
CA GLY A 515 12.44 22.46 -21.02
C GLY A 515 11.94 21.01 -21.15
N SER A 516 12.74 19.99 -20.82
CA SER A 516 12.41 18.57 -21.06
C SER A 516 11.30 18.00 -20.16
N LEU A 517 10.95 18.64 -19.04
CA LEU A 517 9.78 18.25 -18.24
C LEU A 517 8.44 18.73 -18.82
N PHE A 518 8.47 19.66 -19.78
CA PHE A 518 7.27 20.36 -20.24
C PHE A 518 6.74 19.73 -21.53
N ASN A 519 6.23 18.51 -21.45
CA ASN A 519 5.54 17.85 -22.58
C ASN A 519 4.19 18.53 -22.87
N ILE A 520 4.24 19.69 -23.53
CA ILE A 520 3.11 20.61 -23.75
C ILE A 520 2.67 20.67 -25.22
N PHE A 521 3.44 20.11 -26.15
CA PHE A 521 3.13 20.18 -27.59
C PHE A 521 2.62 18.83 -28.11
N PRO A 522 1.31 18.71 -28.40
CA PRO A 522 0.80 17.58 -29.16
C PRO A 522 1.31 17.61 -30.61
N LYS A 523 1.48 16.43 -31.23
CA LYS A 523 1.84 16.29 -32.65
C LYS A 523 0.61 15.93 -33.48
N THR A 524 0.41 16.58 -34.63
CA THR A 524 -0.67 16.23 -35.56
C THR A 524 -0.51 14.78 -36.04
N GLY A 525 -1.58 13.98 -35.95
CA GLY A 525 -1.56 12.57 -36.38
C GLY A 525 -0.99 11.57 -35.35
N ALA A 526 -0.41 12.04 -34.23
CA ALA A 526 0.13 11.16 -33.19
C ALA A 526 -0.92 10.32 -32.43
N GLN A 527 -2.21 10.63 -32.62
CA GLN A 527 -3.35 9.91 -32.06
C GLN A 527 -3.32 8.42 -32.40
N LYS A 528 -3.06 8.08 -33.67
CA LYS A 528 -3.04 6.69 -34.16
C LYS A 528 -1.68 6.00 -34.06
N LEU A 529 -0.59 6.76 -34.18
CA LEU A 529 0.76 6.20 -34.34
C LEU A 529 1.56 6.17 -33.03
N GLU A 530 1.28 7.09 -32.11
CA GLU A 530 2.12 7.33 -30.93
C GLU A 530 1.29 7.44 -29.64
N ASN A 531 0.05 6.93 -29.66
CA ASN A 531 -0.88 6.93 -28.52
C ASN A 531 -0.98 8.30 -27.83
N ASN A 532 -1.24 9.37 -28.61
CA ASN A 532 -1.42 10.72 -28.07
C ASN A 532 -0.21 11.25 -27.26
N LYS A 533 1.01 10.92 -27.67
CA LYS A 533 2.24 11.46 -27.06
C LYS A 533 2.37 12.97 -27.30
N TRP A 534 2.68 13.70 -26.22
CA TRP A 534 3.03 15.11 -26.25
C TRP A 534 4.53 15.26 -26.03
N TYR A 535 5.07 16.34 -26.59
CA TYR A 535 6.49 16.57 -26.71
C TYR A 535 6.92 17.80 -25.94
N SER A 536 8.15 17.75 -25.42
CA SER A 536 8.81 18.94 -24.87
C SER A 536 9.05 19.97 -25.98
N PRO A 537 9.27 21.25 -25.66
CA PRO A 537 9.53 22.27 -26.68
C PRO A 537 10.71 21.90 -27.59
N LEU A 538 11.78 21.34 -27.02
CA LEU A 538 12.96 20.95 -27.78
C LEU A 538 12.68 19.75 -28.69
N ASP A 539 12.03 18.71 -28.16
CA ASP A 539 11.70 17.52 -28.93
C ASP A 539 10.70 17.83 -30.05
N ALA A 540 9.78 18.77 -29.82
CA ALA A 540 8.82 19.21 -30.83
C ALA A 540 9.51 20.00 -31.95
N ILE A 541 10.43 20.92 -31.62
CA ILE A 541 11.19 21.68 -32.63
C ILE A 541 12.10 20.75 -33.44
N GLN A 542 12.68 19.71 -32.82
CA GLN A 542 13.59 18.78 -33.51
C GLN A 542 12.85 17.67 -34.27
N GLY A 543 11.71 17.21 -33.75
CA GLY A 543 11.01 16.01 -34.23
C GLY A 543 9.74 16.27 -35.05
N PHE A 544 9.27 17.53 -35.15
CA PHE A 544 8.12 17.88 -36.00
C PHE A 544 8.63 18.39 -37.36
N GLU A 545 7.78 18.30 -38.37
CA GLU A 545 8.12 18.66 -39.75
C GLU A 545 7.17 19.73 -40.30
N GLY A 546 7.64 20.49 -41.30
CA GLY A 546 6.83 21.44 -42.06
C GLY A 546 6.31 22.64 -41.24
N ASP A 547 5.06 23.03 -41.50
CA ASP A 547 4.46 24.23 -40.90
C ASP A 547 4.23 24.09 -39.39
N ASN A 548 4.01 22.86 -38.90
CA ASN A 548 3.88 22.58 -37.48
C ASN A 548 5.17 22.90 -36.71
N GLN A 549 6.33 22.53 -37.26
CA GLN A 549 7.63 22.82 -36.67
C GLN A 549 7.86 24.34 -36.57
N LYS A 550 7.62 25.06 -37.67
CA LYS A 550 7.77 26.52 -37.73
C LYS A 550 6.82 27.24 -36.77
N ALA A 551 5.58 26.77 -36.67
CA ALA A 551 4.59 27.32 -35.74
C ALA A 551 5.08 27.16 -34.29
N ILE A 552 5.53 25.97 -33.90
CA ILE A 552 6.05 25.71 -32.54
C ILE A 552 7.30 26.52 -32.27
N GLU A 553 8.24 26.57 -33.21
CA GLU A 553 9.45 27.39 -33.07
C GLU A 553 9.09 28.87 -32.84
N THR A 554 8.12 29.39 -33.59
CA THR A 554 7.62 30.76 -33.42
C THR A 554 6.97 30.96 -32.05
N LEU A 555 6.11 30.02 -31.61
CA LEU A 555 5.45 30.08 -30.31
C LEU A 555 6.46 30.05 -29.16
N VAL A 556 7.41 29.12 -29.20
CA VAL A 556 8.42 28.91 -28.15
C VAL A 556 9.38 30.09 -28.09
N ARG A 557 9.99 30.49 -29.22
CA ARG A 557 10.92 31.63 -29.24
C ARG A 557 10.21 32.93 -28.89
N GLY A 558 9.01 33.14 -29.41
CA GLY A 558 8.19 34.32 -29.12
C GLY A 558 7.85 34.43 -27.64
N PHE A 559 7.41 33.32 -27.02
CA PHE A 559 7.15 33.23 -25.59
C PHE A 559 8.40 33.53 -24.75
N LEU A 560 9.52 32.85 -25.01
CA LEU A 560 10.75 33.05 -24.25
C LEU A 560 11.29 34.49 -24.40
N ASN A 561 11.39 34.99 -25.63
CA ASN A 561 11.93 36.32 -25.90
C ASN A 561 11.05 37.43 -25.31
N SER A 562 9.72 37.27 -25.32
CA SER A 562 8.81 38.25 -24.73
C SER A 562 8.92 38.32 -23.21
N ILE A 563 9.15 37.19 -22.52
CA ILE A 563 9.42 37.20 -21.08
C ILE A 563 10.80 37.77 -20.76
N ILE A 564 11.84 37.35 -21.51
CA ILE A 564 13.21 37.85 -21.33
C ILE A 564 13.25 39.38 -21.50
N SER A 565 12.46 39.91 -22.44
CA SER A 565 12.34 41.34 -22.72
C SER A 565 11.31 42.07 -21.85
N GLU A 566 10.74 41.41 -20.82
CA GLU A 566 9.73 41.97 -19.91
C GLU A 566 8.45 42.50 -20.62
N LYS A 567 8.12 41.96 -21.80
CA LYS A 567 6.91 42.26 -22.59
C LYS A 567 5.75 41.35 -22.18
N TRP A 568 5.20 41.57 -20.99
CA TRP A 568 4.21 40.69 -20.35
C TRP A 568 2.92 40.48 -21.17
N GLU A 569 2.37 41.55 -21.78
CA GLU A 569 1.17 41.42 -22.62
C GLU A 569 1.41 40.59 -23.89
N LEU A 570 2.59 40.71 -24.50
CA LEU A 570 2.96 39.88 -25.64
C LEU A 570 3.18 38.43 -25.21
N SER A 571 3.79 38.22 -24.04
CA SER A 571 3.96 36.89 -23.44
C SER A 571 2.61 36.20 -23.21
N ASN A 572 1.63 36.95 -22.70
CA ASN A 572 0.25 36.49 -22.51
C ASN A 572 -0.39 36.02 -23.82
N LYS A 573 -0.17 36.74 -24.93
CA LYS A 573 -0.67 36.34 -26.26
C LYS A 573 -0.05 35.02 -26.73
N PHE A 574 1.25 34.83 -26.56
CA PHE A 574 1.90 33.56 -26.92
C PHE A 574 1.39 32.39 -26.07
N ILE A 575 1.15 32.60 -24.78
CA ILE A 575 0.52 31.57 -23.92
C ILE A 575 -0.89 31.22 -24.45
N ASP A 576 -1.70 32.22 -24.80
CA ASP A 576 -3.05 31.99 -25.34
C ASP A 576 -2.97 31.18 -26.65
N MET A 577 -2.01 31.49 -27.53
CA MET A 577 -1.78 30.73 -28.77
C MET A 577 -1.31 29.28 -28.51
N ILE A 578 -0.47 29.05 -27.50
CA ILE A 578 -0.07 27.69 -27.08
C ILE A 578 -1.29 26.91 -26.60
N GLN A 579 -2.16 27.50 -25.77
CA GLN A 579 -3.37 26.84 -25.28
C GLN A 579 -4.37 26.54 -26.41
N GLU A 580 -4.49 27.45 -27.39
CA GLU A 580 -5.30 27.22 -28.58
C GLU A 580 -4.73 26.05 -29.40
N TYR A 581 -3.41 26.01 -29.63
CA TYR A 581 -2.75 24.90 -30.30
C TYR A 581 -3.00 23.56 -29.58
N GLN A 582 -2.88 23.51 -28.25
CA GLN A 582 -3.19 22.33 -27.44
C GLN A 582 -4.63 21.86 -27.63
N THR A 583 -5.58 22.80 -27.65
CA THR A 583 -7.01 22.50 -27.77
C THR A 583 -7.36 21.97 -29.17
N GLN A 584 -6.73 22.51 -30.21
CA GLN A 584 -6.97 22.12 -31.59
C GLN A 584 -6.31 20.78 -31.95
N VAL A 585 -5.03 20.62 -31.61
CA VAL A 585 -4.23 19.45 -32.03
C VAL A 585 -4.33 18.30 -31.03
N GLY A 586 -4.40 18.59 -29.73
CA GLY A 586 -4.42 17.61 -28.63
C GLY A 586 -5.81 17.24 -28.12
N LYS A 587 -6.87 17.52 -28.89
CA LYS A 587 -8.29 17.45 -28.46
C LYS A 587 -8.70 16.14 -27.78
N GLU A 588 -8.15 14.99 -28.18
CA GLU A 588 -8.54 13.67 -27.66
C GLU A 588 -8.22 13.47 -26.19
N VAL A 589 -7.12 14.05 -25.71
CA VAL A 589 -6.63 13.88 -24.33
C VAL A 589 -6.66 15.17 -23.52
N MET A 590 -7.03 16.29 -24.14
CA MET A 590 -7.12 17.59 -23.46
C MET A 590 -8.23 17.60 -22.41
N PRO A 591 -7.92 17.86 -21.12
CA PRO A 591 -8.95 17.95 -20.08
C PRO A 591 -9.85 19.18 -20.29
N PRO A 592 -11.13 19.11 -19.89
CA PRO A 592 -12.02 20.27 -19.93
C PRO A 592 -11.47 21.44 -19.11
N LYS A 593 -11.71 22.69 -19.55
CA LYS A 593 -11.28 23.91 -18.85
C LYS A 593 -11.73 23.94 -17.38
N SER A 594 -12.93 23.44 -17.09
CA SER A 594 -13.46 23.34 -15.73
C SER A 594 -12.67 22.38 -14.84
N GLN A 595 -12.08 21.31 -15.39
CA GLN A 595 -11.22 20.40 -14.65
C GLN A 595 -9.87 21.04 -14.34
N ILE A 596 -9.29 21.76 -15.31
CA ILE A 596 -8.05 22.53 -15.14
C ILE A 596 -8.22 23.56 -14.02
N ASP A 597 -9.26 24.39 -14.09
CA ASP A 597 -9.49 25.45 -13.09
C ASP A 597 -9.77 24.87 -11.69
N ARG A 598 -10.46 23.72 -11.60
CA ARG A 598 -10.70 23.00 -10.34
C ARG A 598 -9.41 22.49 -9.71
N GLU A 599 -8.53 21.89 -10.50
CA GLU A 599 -7.25 21.37 -10.01
C GLU A 599 -6.35 22.51 -9.50
N ILE A 600 -6.29 23.62 -10.24
CA ILE A 600 -5.56 24.82 -9.80
C ILE A 600 -6.14 25.37 -8.49
N ALA A 601 -7.47 25.48 -8.40
CA ALA A 601 -8.12 25.93 -7.16
C ALA A 601 -7.81 25.00 -5.98
N PHE A 602 -7.81 23.68 -6.20
CA PHE A 602 -7.47 22.70 -5.18
C PHE A 602 -6.02 22.85 -4.67
N ASN A 603 -5.05 23.03 -5.57
CA ASN A 603 -3.65 23.27 -5.22
C ASN A 603 -3.48 24.57 -4.39
N GLN A 604 -4.20 25.63 -4.75
CA GLN A 604 -4.18 26.92 -4.06
C GLN A 604 -4.85 26.89 -2.68
N LEU A 605 -5.92 26.12 -2.49
CA LEU A 605 -6.62 26.03 -1.21
C LEU A 605 -5.76 25.40 -0.11
N GLN A 606 -4.88 24.45 -0.46
CA GLN A 606 -3.95 23.78 0.47
C GLN A 606 -4.68 23.20 1.70
N ILE A 607 -5.79 22.52 1.44
CA ILE A 607 -6.73 22.08 2.46
C ILE A 607 -6.02 21.16 3.46
N PHE A 608 -5.27 20.18 2.96
CA PHE A 608 -4.65 19.16 3.80
C PHE A 608 -3.49 19.71 4.64
N GLU A 609 -2.67 20.63 4.12
CA GLU A 609 -1.59 21.25 4.90
C GLU A 609 -2.15 22.09 6.05
N LYS A 610 -3.15 22.92 5.76
CA LYS A 610 -3.82 23.76 6.77
C LYS A 610 -4.51 22.90 7.82
N LEU A 611 -5.15 21.81 7.41
CA LEU A 611 -5.75 20.82 8.32
C LEU A 611 -4.70 20.12 9.18
N THR A 612 -3.52 19.78 8.65
CA THR A 612 -2.43 19.19 9.43
C THR A 612 -2.06 20.09 10.61
N LEU A 613 -1.83 21.38 10.34
CA LEU A 613 -1.50 22.36 11.39
C LEU A 613 -2.65 22.54 12.38
N ALA A 614 -3.90 22.62 11.88
CA ALA A 614 -5.08 22.75 12.72
C ALA A 614 -5.25 21.54 13.66
N TYR A 615 -5.12 20.31 13.15
CA TYR A 615 -5.21 19.09 13.97
C TYR A 615 -4.08 18.98 14.98
N LEU A 616 -2.84 19.35 14.61
CA LEU A 616 -1.71 19.37 15.56
C LEU A 616 -1.98 20.34 16.72
N PHE A 617 -2.36 21.58 16.41
CA PHE A 617 -2.58 22.62 17.41
C PHE A 617 -3.80 22.33 18.28
N VAL A 618 -4.95 22.05 17.65
CA VAL A 618 -6.18 21.68 18.35
C VAL A 618 -5.97 20.42 19.17
N GLY A 619 -5.32 19.40 18.62
CA GLY A 619 -5.06 18.15 19.31
C GLY A 619 -4.20 18.33 20.55
N PHE A 620 -3.15 19.15 20.47
CA PHE A 620 -2.31 19.47 21.62
C PHE A 620 -3.09 20.22 22.72
N ILE A 621 -3.77 21.32 22.37
CA ILE A 621 -4.58 22.08 23.34
C ILE A 621 -5.63 21.20 24.00
N MET A 622 -6.34 20.43 23.18
CA MET A 622 -7.42 19.60 23.63
C MET A 622 -6.94 18.45 24.52
N LEU A 623 -5.74 17.92 24.30
CA LEU A 623 -5.10 16.96 25.20
C LEU A 623 -4.82 17.57 26.58
N VAL A 624 -4.20 18.76 26.60
CA VAL A 624 -3.90 19.47 27.84
C VAL A 624 -5.19 19.77 28.60
N VAL A 625 -6.20 20.32 27.93
CA VAL A 625 -7.52 20.60 28.54
C VAL A 625 -8.19 19.32 29.01
N ALA A 626 -8.12 18.22 28.25
CA ALA A 626 -8.70 16.94 28.65
C ALA A 626 -8.10 16.44 29.97
N PHE A 627 -6.78 16.50 30.14
CA PHE A 627 -6.14 16.11 31.41
C PHE A 627 -6.45 17.08 32.55
N ILE A 628 -6.47 18.40 32.32
CA ILE A 628 -6.86 19.38 33.35
C ILE A 628 -8.28 19.09 33.87
N VAL A 629 -9.23 18.84 32.96
CA VAL A 629 -10.61 18.54 33.33
C VAL A 629 -10.74 17.18 34.04
N VAL A 630 -9.95 16.18 33.64
CA VAL A 630 -9.99 14.84 34.25
C VAL A 630 -9.39 14.83 35.65
N PHE A 631 -8.30 15.58 35.88
CA PHE A 631 -7.65 15.65 37.19
C PHE A 631 -8.33 16.64 38.16
N ASN A 632 -9.20 17.52 37.66
CA ASN A 632 -9.93 18.48 38.49
C ASN A 632 -11.44 18.13 38.54
N PRO A 633 -11.92 17.45 39.60
CA PRO A 633 -13.31 16.99 39.69
C PRO A 633 -14.34 18.14 39.73
N ASN A 634 -13.92 19.37 40.01
CA ASN A 634 -14.80 20.53 40.07
C ASN A 634 -15.21 21.03 38.67
N ILE A 635 -14.45 20.69 37.63
CA ILE A 635 -14.70 21.17 36.28
C ILE A 635 -15.66 20.22 35.55
N LYS A 636 -16.84 20.72 35.18
CA LYS A 636 -17.81 19.94 34.40
C LYS A 636 -17.41 19.94 32.92
N PRO A 637 -17.09 18.78 32.31
CA PRO A 637 -16.59 18.73 30.93
C PRO A 637 -17.63 19.17 29.89
N ARG A 638 -18.94 19.15 30.19
CA ARG A 638 -20.01 19.24 29.18
C ARG A 638 -19.87 20.40 28.19
N LYS A 639 -19.65 21.64 28.68
CA LYS A 639 -19.50 22.81 27.81
C LYS A 639 -18.20 22.76 27.01
N THR A 640 -17.11 22.33 27.66
CA THR A 640 -15.78 22.19 27.03
C THR A 640 -15.79 21.13 25.94
N THR A 641 -16.36 19.96 26.22
CA THR A 641 -16.54 18.88 25.25
C THR A 641 -17.38 19.33 24.07
N LEU A 642 -18.48 20.06 24.30
CA LEU A 642 -19.33 20.56 23.21
C LEU A 642 -18.57 21.53 22.31
N PHE A 643 -17.79 22.45 22.89
CA PHE A 643 -16.95 23.38 22.13
C PHE A 643 -15.96 22.63 21.23
N PHE A 644 -15.16 21.72 21.79
CA PHE A 644 -14.19 20.94 21.02
C PHE A 644 -14.87 20.01 20.00
N PHE A 645 -16.04 19.47 20.32
CA PHE A 645 -16.83 18.68 19.38
C PHE A 645 -17.25 19.50 18.16
N ILE A 646 -17.79 20.71 18.35
CA ILE A 646 -18.19 21.60 17.25
C ILE A 646 -16.98 21.97 16.40
N MET A 647 -15.88 22.40 17.04
CA MET A 647 -14.65 22.73 16.34
C MET A 647 -14.09 21.55 15.53
N LEU A 648 -14.02 20.35 16.13
CA LEU A 648 -13.54 19.16 15.44
C LEU A 648 -14.48 18.72 14.31
N SER A 649 -15.80 18.90 14.47
CA SER A 649 -16.79 18.63 13.42
C SER A 649 -16.62 19.56 12.23
N LEU A 650 -16.28 20.83 12.44
CA LEU A 650 -15.96 21.78 11.37
C LEU A 650 -14.68 21.37 10.63
N LEU A 651 -13.60 21.04 11.36
CA LEU A 651 -12.37 20.54 10.75
C LEU A 651 -12.61 19.23 9.97
N PHE A 652 -13.44 18.34 10.50
CA PHE A 652 -13.85 17.11 9.83
C PHE A 652 -14.64 17.37 8.55
N ALA A 653 -15.53 18.36 8.54
CA ALA A 653 -16.26 18.77 7.33
C ALA A 653 -15.31 19.30 6.26
N VAL A 654 -14.33 20.14 6.64
CA VAL A 654 -13.28 20.63 5.71
C VAL A 654 -12.42 19.49 5.18
N HIS A 655 -12.06 18.52 6.03
CA HIS A 655 -11.34 17.31 5.61
C HIS A 655 -12.15 16.49 4.61
N THR A 656 -13.43 16.25 4.91
CA THR A 656 -14.35 15.52 4.02
C THR A 656 -14.50 16.23 2.68
N PHE A 657 -14.61 17.56 2.69
CA PHE A 657 -14.62 18.36 1.46
C PHE A 657 -13.31 18.23 0.68
N GLY A 658 -12.15 18.29 1.33
CA GLY A 658 -10.84 18.11 0.68
C GLY A 658 -10.71 16.75 0.01
N MET A 659 -11.15 15.68 0.68
CA MET A 659 -11.17 14.33 0.11
C MET A 659 -12.11 14.23 -1.08
N GLY A 660 -13.34 14.75 -0.96
CA GLY A 660 -14.31 14.79 -2.05
C GLY A 660 -13.79 15.60 -3.26
N PHE A 661 -13.14 16.73 -3.01
CA PHE A 661 -12.58 17.56 -4.08
C PHE A 661 -11.42 16.85 -4.80
N ARG A 662 -10.53 16.16 -4.06
CA ARG A 662 -9.47 15.34 -4.63
C ARG A 662 -10.02 14.16 -5.46
N TRP A 663 -11.12 13.53 -5.01
CA TRP A 663 -11.81 12.48 -5.77
C TRP A 663 -12.23 13.01 -7.14
N VAL A 664 -12.90 14.17 -7.18
CA VAL A 664 -13.39 14.76 -8.44
C VAL A 664 -12.24 15.05 -9.42
N ILE A 665 -11.07 15.47 -8.92
CA ILE A 665 -9.90 15.78 -9.77
C ILE A 665 -9.22 14.51 -10.30
N SER A 666 -9.03 13.52 -9.43
CA SER A 666 -8.34 12.26 -9.77
C SER A 666 -9.21 11.30 -10.60
N GLY A 667 -10.54 11.45 -10.54
CA GLY A 667 -11.49 10.55 -11.21
C GLY A 667 -11.67 9.20 -10.48
N HIS A 668 -11.06 9.01 -9.31
CA HIS A 668 -11.19 7.82 -8.50
C HIS A 668 -11.19 8.17 -7.01
N ALA A 669 -11.54 7.19 -6.17
CA ALA A 669 -11.53 7.41 -4.73
C ALA A 669 -10.10 7.65 -4.22
N PRO A 670 -9.86 8.67 -3.37
CA PRO A 670 -8.52 9.10 -2.98
C PRO A 670 -8.02 8.26 -1.79
N TRP A 671 -7.67 7.01 -2.07
CA TRP A 671 -6.98 6.09 -1.16
C TRP A 671 -6.20 5.02 -1.95
N SER A 672 -5.72 5.36 -3.14
CA SER A 672 -4.98 4.44 -4.01
C SER A 672 -3.49 4.38 -3.69
N ASP A 673 -2.94 5.44 -3.11
CA ASP A 673 -1.53 5.56 -2.73
C ASP A 673 -1.31 5.80 -1.23
N THR A 674 -0.04 5.88 -0.82
CA THR A 674 0.34 6.08 0.59
C THR A 674 -0.11 7.43 1.13
N TYR A 675 0.02 8.52 0.36
CA TYR A 675 -0.40 9.85 0.80
C TYR A 675 -1.92 9.86 1.07
N GLU A 676 -2.68 9.41 0.08
CA GLU A 676 -4.14 9.38 0.12
C GLU A 676 -4.68 8.48 1.24
N SER A 677 -4.08 7.31 1.44
CA SER A 677 -4.47 6.42 2.53
C SER A 677 -4.16 7.00 3.91
N LEU A 678 -3.05 7.73 4.12
CA LEU A 678 -2.77 8.42 5.38
C LEU A 678 -3.80 9.52 5.69
N LEU A 679 -4.23 10.28 4.66
CA LEU A 679 -5.32 11.25 4.80
C LEU A 679 -6.62 10.53 5.20
N TYR A 680 -6.92 9.40 4.56
CA TYR A 680 -8.11 8.63 4.85
C TYR A 680 -8.12 7.99 6.25
N ILE A 681 -6.99 7.47 6.74
CA ILE A 681 -6.84 6.98 8.13
C ILE A 681 -7.12 8.12 9.12
N SER A 682 -6.57 9.30 8.84
CA SER A 682 -6.79 10.50 9.64
C SER A 682 -8.27 10.88 9.67
N TRP A 683 -8.91 10.88 8.50
CA TRP A 683 -10.35 11.12 8.36
C TRP A 683 -11.16 10.11 9.17
N SER A 684 -10.85 8.82 9.10
CA SER A 684 -11.55 7.76 9.85
C SER A 684 -11.39 7.89 11.36
N ALA A 685 -10.23 8.33 11.86
CA ALA A 685 -10.04 8.58 13.28
C ALA A 685 -10.93 9.71 13.79
N VAL A 686 -10.99 10.84 13.07
CA VAL A 686 -11.88 11.96 13.43
C VAL A 686 -13.35 11.56 13.29
N PHE A 687 -13.71 10.83 12.23
CA PHE A 687 -15.04 10.25 12.05
C PHE A 687 -15.44 9.41 13.28
N ALA A 688 -14.55 8.53 13.75
CA ALA A 688 -14.78 7.71 14.94
C ALA A 688 -15.08 8.58 16.18
N GLY A 689 -14.25 9.60 16.42
CA GLY A 689 -14.43 10.55 17.52
C GLY A 689 -15.75 11.32 17.45
N VAL A 690 -16.03 11.96 16.31
CA VAL A 690 -17.18 12.83 16.09
C VAL A 690 -18.50 12.05 16.06
N VAL A 691 -18.54 10.87 15.43
CA VAL A 691 -19.80 10.12 15.26
C VAL A 691 -20.11 9.26 16.48
N PHE A 692 -19.13 8.48 16.96
CA PHE A 692 -19.37 7.50 18.02
C PHE A 692 -19.08 8.02 19.43
N PHE A 693 -18.12 8.95 19.58
CA PHE A 693 -17.56 9.31 20.89
C PHE A 693 -17.64 10.80 21.27
N ARG A 694 -18.52 11.57 20.61
CA ARG A 694 -18.74 13.03 20.80
C ARG A 694 -18.94 13.57 22.21
N LYS A 695 -19.21 12.71 23.19
CA LYS A 695 -19.43 13.11 24.60
C LYS A 695 -18.20 12.91 25.48
N SER A 696 -17.16 12.27 24.97
CA SER A 696 -15.93 12.03 25.71
C SER A 696 -14.84 12.95 25.20
N LEU A 697 -14.41 13.89 26.05
CA LEU A 697 -13.34 14.83 25.72
C LEU A 697 -12.01 14.09 25.44
N LEU A 698 -11.71 13.05 26.24
CA LEU A 698 -10.54 12.19 26.02
C LEU A 698 -10.62 11.43 24.68
N ALA A 699 -11.81 10.96 24.28
CA ALA A 699 -11.96 10.24 23.02
C ALA A 699 -11.86 11.15 21.80
N LEU A 700 -12.48 12.33 21.86
CA LEU A 700 -12.30 13.34 20.83
C LEU A 700 -10.82 13.76 20.75
N SER A 701 -10.13 13.89 21.90
CA SER A 701 -8.70 14.28 21.95
C SER A 701 -7.82 13.21 21.32
N ALA A 702 -8.06 11.94 21.67
CA ALA A 702 -7.36 10.81 21.06
C ALA A 702 -7.61 10.75 19.54
N ALA A 703 -8.83 10.98 19.07
CA ALA A 703 -9.16 10.99 17.64
C ALA A 703 -8.39 12.06 16.87
N VAL A 704 -8.33 13.29 17.38
CA VAL A 704 -7.59 14.38 16.72
C VAL A 704 -6.08 14.19 16.79
N ILE A 705 -5.54 13.57 17.85
CA ILE A 705 -4.11 13.23 17.94
C ILE A 705 -3.74 12.21 16.86
N VAL A 706 -4.55 11.16 16.68
CA VAL A 706 -4.32 10.17 15.61
C VAL A 706 -4.35 10.86 14.25
N ALA A 707 -5.37 11.68 14.00
CA ALA A 707 -5.46 12.45 12.76
C ALA A 707 -4.24 13.36 12.56
N ALA A 708 -3.77 14.03 13.60
CA ALA A 708 -2.59 14.89 13.54
C ALA A 708 -1.31 14.10 13.20
N ILE A 709 -1.10 12.92 13.80
CA ILE A 709 0.06 12.06 13.53
C ILE A 709 0.06 11.58 12.08
N PHE A 710 -1.07 11.05 11.60
CA PHE A 710 -1.16 10.52 10.24
C PHE A 710 -1.10 11.63 9.18
N MET A 711 -1.76 12.78 9.40
CA MET A 711 -1.65 13.96 8.53
C MET A 711 -0.23 14.52 8.49
N PHE A 712 0.44 14.61 9.64
CA PHE A 712 1.84 15.03 9.70
C PHE A 712 2.74 14.07 8.93
N THR A 713 2.51 12.76 9.08
CA THR A 713 3.25 11.72 8.36
C THR A 713 3.06 11.86 6.85
N ALA A 714 1.84 12.13 6.39
CA ALA A 714 1.52 12.33 4.97
C ALA A 714 2.32 13.47 4.32
N HIS A 715 2.74 14.47 5.10
CA HIS A 715 3.50 15.62 4.62
C HIS A 715 5.02 15.51 4.88
N LEU A 716 5.50 14.33 5.29
CA LEU A 716 6.94 14.07 5.35
C LEU A 716 7.50 14.00 3.92
N THR A 717 8.72 14.52 3.73
CA THR A 717 9.38 14.65 2.41
C THR A 717 9.62 13.35 1.62
N SER A 718 9.30 12.19 2.20
CA SER A 718 9.45 10.89 1.54
C SER A 718 8.12 10.36 0.98
N ILE A 719 7.01 11.07 1.22
CA ILE A 719 5.68 10.69 0.75
C ILE A 719 5.29 11.67 -0.35
N ASP A 720 4.86 11.14 -1.49
CA ASP A 720 4.51 11.94 -2.65
C ASP A 720 3.00 12.30 -2.63
N PRO A 721 2.62 13.59 -2.56
CA PRO A 721 1.22 14.01 -2.56
C PRO A 721 0.58 14.04 -3.96
N GLN A 722 1.34 13.69 -5.00
CA GLN A 722 0.90 13.75 -6.40
C GLN A 722 -0.37 12.93 -6.65
N ILE A 723 -1.18 13.41 -7.60
CA ILE A 723 -2.29 12.63 -8.15
C ILE A 723 -1.74 11.87 -9.36
N THR A 724 -1.72 10.55 -9.29
CA THR A 724 -1.22 9.66 -10.34
C THR A 724 -2.34 8.87 -11.01
N ASN A 725 -2.04 8.30 -12.18
CA ASN A 725 -2.94 7.34 -12.82
C ASN A 725 -3.01 6.03 -12.02
N LEU A 726 -4.17 5.35 -12.04
CA LEU A 726 -4.31 4.05 -11.40
C LEU A 726 -3.60 2.95 -12.18
N VAL A 727 -2.97 2.00 -11.49
CA VAL A 727 -2.56 0.74 -12.14
C VAL A 727 -3.80 -0.07 -12.56
N PRO A 728 -3.73 -0.89 -13.62
CA PRO A 728 -4.89 -1.58 -14.20
C PRO A 728 -5.74 -2.35 -13.18
N VAL A 729 -5.10 -3.07 -12.25
CA VAL A 729 -5.79 -3.89 -11.24
C VAL A 729 -6.65 -3.04 -10.29
N LEU A 730 -6.26 -1.79 -10.02
CA LEU A 730 -6.98 -0.88 -9.12
C LEU A 730 -8.18 -0.18 -9.79
N LYS A 731 -8.36 -0.32 -11.12
CA LYS A 731 -9.54 0.17 -11.83
C LYS A 731 -10.75 -0.74 -11.55
N SER A 732 -11.20 -0.74 -10.30
CA SER A 732 -12.22 -1.65 -9.80
C SER A 732 -13.04 -1.01 -8.70
N TYR A 733 -14.33 -1.33 -8.64
CA TYR A 733 -15.20 -0.86 -7.56
C TYR A 733 -14.77 -1.40 -6.19
N TRP A 734 -14.00 -2.50 -6.17
CA TRP A 734 -13.41 -3.07 -4.96
C TRP A 734 -12.42 -2.14 -4.27
N LEU A 735 -11.71 -1.27 -5.01
CA LEU A 735 -10.89 -0.21 -4.42
C LEU A 735 -11.76 0.67 -3.50
N THR A 736 -12.98 1.00 -3.92
CA THR A 736 -13.88 1.86 -3.16
C THR A 736 -14.49 1.15 -1.94
N ILE A 737 -14.70 -0.17 -2.00
CA ILE A 737 -15.40 -0.92 -0.94
C ILE A 737 -14.42 -1.58 0.04
N HIS A 738 -13.55 -2.47 -0.46
CA HIS A 738 -12.68 -3.29 0.37
C HIS A 738 -11.56 -2.46 0.99
N VAL A 739 -10.85 -1.67 0.19
CA VAL A 739 -9.68 -0.90 0.67
C VAL A 739 -10.12 0.18 1.65
N SER A 740 -11.29 0.81 1.42
CA SER A 740 -11.82 1.83 2.32
C SER A 740 -12.19 1.26 3.69
N ILE A 741 -12.96 0.17 3.77
CA ILE A 741 -13.34 -0.40 5.08
C ILE A 741 -12.12 -0.92 5.86
N LEU A 742 -11.15 -1.51 5.16
CA LEU A 742 -9.90 -1.99 5.77
C LEU A 742 -9.06 -0.81 6.28
N THR A 743 -8.85 0.21 5.46
CA THR A 743 -8.04 1.39 5.85
C THR A 743 -8.74 2.19 6.96
N ALA A 744 -10.07 2.29 6.93
CA ALA A 744 -10.83 2.96 7.98
C ALA A 744 -10.65 2.32 9.35
N SER A 745 -10.50 0.99 9.40
CA SER A 745 -10.24 0.26 10.64
C SER A 745 -8.99 0.76 11.37
N TYR A 746 -7.96 1.21 10.63
CA TYR A 746 -6.70 1.70 11.21
C TYR A 746 -6.91 2.99 12.00
N GLY A 747 -7.88 3.83 11.61
CA GLY A 747 -8.28 5.01 12.39
C GLY A 747 -8.87 4.62 13.75
N PHE A 748 -9.72 3.59 13.80
CA PHE A 748 -10.28 3.06 15.05
C PHE A 748 -9.21 2.39 15.93
N PHE A 749 -8.25 1.68 15.33
CA PHE A 749 -7.14 1.08 16.05
C PHE A 749 -6.15 2.12 16.59
N GLY A 750 -5.83 3.15 15.82
CA GLY A 750 -5.03 4.28 16.30
C GLY A 750 -5.72 5.00 17.45
N LEU A 751 -7.03 5.24 17.35
CA LEU A 751 -7.83 5.82 18.43
C LEU A 751 -7.75 4.95 19.69
N SER A 752 -7.91 3.63 19.54
CA SER A 752 -7.83 2.66 20.63
C SER A 752 -6.46 2.65 21.31
N ALA A 753 -5.39 2.77 20.53
CA ALA A 753 -4.02 2.83 21.02
C ALA A 753 -3.77 4.08 21.88
N ILE A 754 -4.15 5.26 21.37
CA ILE A 754 -4.01 6.52 22.12
C ILE A 754 -4.89 6.51 23.38
N LEU A 755 -6.12 5.98 23.30
CA LEU A 755 -6.97 5.80 24.49
C LEU A 755 -6.34 4.85 25.52
N GLY A 756 -5.74 3.75 25.07
CA GLY A 756 -4.99 2.82 25.92
C GLY A 756 -3.83 3.52 26.62
N PHE A 757 -3.05 4.31 25.87
CA PHE A 757 -1.97 5.12 26.42
C PHE A 757 -2.45 6.14 27.44
N MET A 758 -3.53 6.87 27.16
CA MET A 758 -4.15 7.81 28.11
C MET A 758 -4.60 7.11 29.39
N VAL A 759 -5.23 5.93 29.30
CA VAL A 759 -5.62 5.14 30.49
C VAL A 759 -4.40 4.75 31.34
N LEU A 760 -3.27 4.38 30.71
CA LEU A 760 -2.04 4.08 31.44
C LEU A 760 -1.51 5.31 32.19
N ILE A 761 -1.57 6.50 31.59
CA ILE A 761 -1.24 7.76 32.28
C ILE A 761 -2.17 7.98 33.48
N LEU A 762 -3.48 7.75 33.32
CA LEU A 762 -4.43 7.86 34.44
C LEU A 762 -4.10 6.88 35.58
N PHE A 763 -3.65 5.66 35.27
CA PHE A 763 -3.19 4.70 36.27
C PHE A 763 -2.01 5.23 37.09
N ILE A 764 -1.02 5.88 36.45
CA ILE A 764 0.14 6.47 37.15
C ILE A 764 -0.34 7.43 38.26
N PHE A 765 -1.35 8.24 37.96
CA PHE A 765 -1.86 9.27 38.85
C PHE A 765 -3.09 8.87 39.69
N ARG A 766 -3.51 7.60 39.61
CA ARG A 766 -4.73 7.07 40.26
C ARG A 766 -4.70 7.10 41.79
N LYS A 767 -3.51 6.94 42.40
CA LYS A 767 -3.38 6.84 43.86
C LYS A 767 -4.03 8.06 44.54
N ASN A 768 -4.87 7.82 45.55
CA ASN A 768 -5.62 8.82 46.30
C ASN A 768 -6.62 9.67 45.47
N ARG A 769 -7.03 9.21 44.28
CA ARG A 769 -7.96 9.93 43.39
C ARG A 769 -9.09 9.02 42.87
N PRO A 770 -10.13 8.73 43.69
CA PRO A 770 -11.17 7.75 43.34
C PRO A 770 -12.00 8.14 42.10
N HIS A 771 -12.14 9.43 41.78
CA HIS A 771 -12.83 9.89 40.56
C HIS A 771 -12.16 9.39 39.26
N LEU A 772 -10.87 9.04 39.31
CA LEU A 772 -10.15 8.48 38.16
C LEU A 772 -10.57 7.04 37.86
N ASP A 773 -11.12 6.28 38.83
CA ASP A 773 -11.55 4.90 38.62
C ASP A 773 -12.72 4.85 37.63
N GLU A 774 -13.70 5.75 37.78
CA GLU A 774 -14.83 5.87 36.84
C GLU A 774 -14.37 6.32 35.46
N THR A 775 -13.44 7.28 35.40
CA THR A 775 -12.88 7.76 34.13
C THR A 775 -12.12 6.64 33.41
N ILE A 776 -11.26 5.90 34.11
CA ILE A 776 -10.53 4.76 33.56
C ILE A 776 -11.50 3.72 33.01
N LYS A 777 -12.55 3.37 33.75
CA LYS A 777 -13.58 2.42 33.32
C LYS A 777 -14.31 2.92 32.06
N GLN A 778 -14.73 4.18 32.04
CA GLN A 778 -15.42 4.78 30.90
C GLN A 778 -14.54 4.82 29.64
N VAL A 779 -13.29 5.25 29.77
CA VAL A 779 -12.33 5.35 28.65
C VAL A 779 -11.95 3.95 28.15
N THR A 780 -11.79 2.98 29.05
CA THR A 780 -11.56 1.57 28.69
C THR A 780 -12.76 0.99 27.95
N ALA A 781 -13.99 1.33 28.34
CA ALA A 781 -15.20 0.92 27.61
C ALA A 781 -15.25 1.53 26.20
N ILE A 782 -14.90 2.81 26.04
CA ILE A 782 -14.79 3.47 24.73
C ILE A 782 -13.71 2.81 23.88
N ASN A 783 -12.54 2.52 24.45
CA ASN A 783 -11.46 1.79 23.81
C ASN A 783 -11.97 0.42 23.30
N GLU A 784 -12.67 -0.35 24.14
CA GLU A 784 -13.24 -1.64 23.75
C GLU A 784 -14.29 -1.52 22.63
N ILE A 785 -15.17 -0.51 22.67
CA ILE A 785 -16.12 -0.25 21.57
C ILE A 785 -15.36 0.04 20.27
N SER A 786 -14.36 0.92 20.32
CA SER A 786 -13.55 1.29 19.16
C SER A 786 -12.81 0.08 18.58
N LEU A 787 -12.22 -0.77 19.42
CA LEU A 787 -11.58 -2.02 19.01
C LEU A 787 -12.55 -3.00 18.36
N ILE A 788 -13.78 -3.13 18.88
CA ILE A 788 -14.80 -4.01 18.28
C ILE A 788 -15.21 -3.50 16.89
N ILE A 789 -15.37 -2.18 16.72
CA ILE A 789 -15.69 -1.59 15.41
C ILE A 789 -14.52 -1.80 14.45
N GLY A 790 -13.30 -1.46 14.87
CA GLY A 790 -12.08 -1.64 14.07
C GLY A 790 -11.87 -3.11 13.68
N LEU A 791 -11.99 -4.04 14.63
CA LEU A 791 -11.89 -5.48 14.39
C LEU A 791 -12.96 -5.97 13.40
N SER A 792 -14.19 -5.48 13.53
CA SER A 792 -15.25 -5.83 12.58
C SER A 792 -14.93 -5.32 11.16
N ALA A 793 -14.47 -4.07 11.05
CA ALA A 793 -14.11 -3.44 9.79
C ALA A 793 -12.92 -4.12 9.09
N ILE A 794 -11.81 -4.40 9.81
CA ILE A 794 -10.65 -5.09 9.23
C ILE A 794 -10.99 -6.53 8.83
N THR A 795 -11.82 -7.22 9.61
CA THR A 795 -12.19 -8.61 9.30
C THR A 795 -13.08 -8.66 8.07
N ILE A 796 -14.15 -7.86 8.01
CA ILE A 796 -15.01 -7.75 6.82
C ILE A 796 -14.19 -7.30 5.62
N GLY A 797 -13.36 -6.26 5.80
CA GLY A 797 -12.44 -5.77 4.79
C GLY A 797 -11.59 -6.90 4.23
N ASN A 798 -10.77 -7.54 5.05
CA ASN A 798 -9.84 -8.60 4.62
C ASN A 798 -10.52 -9.70 3.78
N PHE A 799 -11.71 -10.16 4.19
CA PHE A 799 -12.43 -11.20 3.46
C PHE A 799 -13.11 -10.70 2.18
N LEU A 800 -13.62 -9.46 2.14
CA LEU A 800 -14.02 -8.81 0.88
C LEU A 800 -12.82 -8.66 -0.07
N GLY A 801 -11.62 -8.45 0.49
CA GLY A 801 -10.36 -8.45 -0.25
C GLY A 801 -10.07 -9.80 -0.88
N GLY A 802 -10.33 -10.90 -0.18
CA GLY A 802 -10.25 -12.24 -0.77
C GLY A 802 -11.23 -12.47 -1.92
N VAL A 803 -12.45 -11.90 -1.86
CA VAL A 803 -13.40 -11.97 -2.98
C VAL A 803 -12.85 -11.19 -4.19
N TRP A 804 -12.35 -9.97 -3.96
CA TRP A 804 -11.69 -9.16 -4.98
C TRP A 804 -10.47 -9.86 -5.58
N ALA A 805 -9.60 -10.45 -4.75
CA ALA A 805 -8.42 -11.18 -5.19
C ALA A 805 -8.81 -12.37 -6.09
N ASN A 806 -9.94 -13.04 -5.81
CA ASN A 806 -10.41 -14.09 -6.70
C ASN A 806 -10.93 -13.54 -8.03
N GLU A 807 -11.63 -12.41 -8.04
CA GLU A 807 -12.06 -11.75 -9.29
C GLU A 807 -10.89 -11.13 -10.06
N SER A 808 -9.80 -10.81 -9.37
CA SER A 808 -8.69 -10.02 -9.92
C SER A 808 -7.44 -10.81 -10.18
N TRP A 809 -7.20 -11.95 -9.52
CA TRP A 809 -6.03 -12.82 -9.66
C TRP A 809 -6.39 -14.30 -9.78
N GLY A 810 -7.67 -14.61 -9.71
CA GLY A 810 -8.20 -15.95 -9.85
C GLY A 810 -8.08 -16.85 -8.63
N ARG A 811 -7.67 -16.32 -7.47
CA ARG A 811 -7.63 -17.04 -6.18
C ARG A 811 -7.99 -16.11 -5.03
N TYR A 812 -8.65 -16.63 -3.99
CA TYR A 812 -9.11 -15.81 -2.87
C TYR A 812 -8.08 -15.63 -1.73
N TRP A 813 -6.99 -16.40 -1.73
CA TRP A 813 -5.92 -16.32 -0.73
C TRP A 813 -4.60 -16.82 -1.32
N GLY A 814 -3.49 -16.12 -1.09
CA GLY A 814 -2.19 -16.43 -1.69
C GLY A 814 -0.99 -16.41 -0.74
N TRP A 815 -1.19 -16.14 0.55
CA TRP A 815 -0.13 -15.94 1.56
C TRP A 815 0.82 -14.76 1.27
N ASP A 816 0.42 -13.84 0.40
CA ASP A 816 1.18 -12.62 0.14
C ASP A 816 1.45 -11.86 1.45
N PRO A 817 2.62 -11.22 1.65
CA PRO A 817 2.92 -10.54 2.89
C PRO A 817 1.85 -9.53 3.36
N LYS A 818 1.12 -8.83 2.46
CA LYS A 818 0.03 -7.95 2.90
C LYS A 818 -1.18 -8.72 3.41
N GLU A 819 -1.60 -9.78 2.72
CA GLU A 819 -2.69 -10.66 3.15
C GLU A 819 -2.35 -11.31 4.50
N THR A 820 -1.12 -11.82 4.62
CA THR A 820 -0.61 -12.50 5.81
C THR A 820 -0.57 -11.54 7.01
N TRP A 821 -0.05 -10.32 6.85
CA TRP A 821 -0.03 -9.35 7.95
C TRP A 821 -1.42 -8.78 8.29
N ALA A 822 -2.36 -8.71 7.34
CA ALA A 822 -3.75 -8.39 7.65
C ALA A 822 -4.40 -9.50 8.51
N TYR A 823 -4.14 -10.77 8.18
CA TYR A 823 -4.53 -11.91 9.02
C TYR A 823 -3.90 -11.85 10.42
N VAL A 824 -2.59 -11.64 10.52
CA VAL A 824 -1.88 -11.49 11.81
C VAL A 824 -2.48 -10.37 12.65
N SER A 825 -2.77 -9.22 12.04
CA SER A 825 -3.45 -8.09 12.71
C SER A 825 -4.82 -8.48 13.23
N ILE A 826 -5.67 -9.15 12.43
CA ILE A 826 -6.96 -9.67 12.88
C ILE A 826 -6.78 -10.56 14.11
N VAL A 827 -5.84 -11.52 14.05
CA VAL A 827 -5.60 -12.45 15.16
C VAL A 827 -5.17 -11.70 16.43
N ILE A 828 -4.22 -10.76 16.33
CA ILE A 828 -3.76 -9.97 17.47
C ILE A 828 -4.93 -9.21 18.12
N TYR A 829 -5.78 -8.55 17.35
CA TYR A 829 -6.94 -7.85 17.89
C TYR A 829 -8.03 -8.78 18.44
N VAL A 830 -8.19 -9.98 17.85
CA VAL A 830 -9.02 -11.05 18.42
C VAL A 830 -8.48 -11.45 19.79
N LEU A 831 -7.16 -11.63 19.95
CA LEU A 831 -6.55 -11.95 21.25
C LEU A 831 -6.86 -10.87 22.30
N VAL A 832 -6.74 -9.58 21.93
CA VAL A 832 -7.02 -8.44 22.82
C VAL A 832 -8.47 -8.43 23.30
N VAL A 833 -9.45 -8.60 22.41
CA VAL A 833 -10.87 -8.59 22.81
C VAL A 833 -11.24 -9.84 23.62
N HIS A 834 -10.65 -11.00 23.30
CA HIS A 834 -10.97 -12.27 23.95
C HIS A 834 -10.20 -12.54 25.24
N MET A 835 -9.14 -11.79 25.56
CA MET A 835 -8.40 -11.93 26.83
C MET A 835 -9.32 -11.73 28.05
N ARG A 836 -10.45 -11.02 27.89
CA ARG A 836 -11.49 -10.81 28.92
C ARG A 836 -12.12 -12.10 29.44
N PHE A 837 -12.09 -13.17 28.67
CA PHE A 837 -12.57 -14.48 29.12
C PHE A 837 -11.58 -15.19 30.07
N VAL A 838 -10.36 -14.65 30.22
CA VAL A 838 -9.36 -15.13 31.17
C VAL A 838 -9.38 -14.24 32.41
N LYS A 839 -9.86 -14.77 33.55
CA LYS A 839 -10.09 -14.01 34.81
C LYS A 839 -8.90 -13.15 35.27
N LYS A 840 -7.65 -13.62 35.09
CA LYS A 840 -6.44 -12.86 35.46
C LYS A 840 -6.15 -11.66 34.53
N LEU A 841 -6.61 -11.73 33.28
CA LEU A 841 -6.39 -10.71 32.25
C LEU A 841 -7.57 -9.74 32.11
N ASN A 842 -8.73 -10.06 32.71
CA ASN A 842 -9.92 -9.22 32.69
C ASN A 842 -9.82 -8.03 33.66
N ASN A 843 -8.97 -7.05 33.34
CA ASN A 843 -8.86 -5.80 34.07
C ASN A 843 -8.49 -4.64 33.11
N PRO A 844 -8.84 -3.38 33.45
CA PRO A 844 -8.63 -2.24 32.55
C PRO A 844 -7.16 -1.97 32.22
N TYR A 845 -6.24 -2.25 33.14
CA TYR A 845 -4.81 -2.09 32.91
C TYR A 845 -4.31 -3.04 31.81
N ALA A 846 -4.52 -4.34 31.97
CA ALA A 846 -4.08 -5.35 31.01
C ALA A 846 -4.70 -5.13 29.62
N PHE A 847 -5.99 -4.76 29.58
CA PHE A 847 -6.66 -4.43 28.32
C PHE A 847 -6.05 -3.20 27.64
N SER A 848 -5.73 -2.15 28.40
CA SER A 848 -5.13 -0.92 27.86
C SER A 848 -3.70 -1.13 27.35
N VAL A 849 -2.90 -1.93 28.04
CA VAL A 849 -1.57 -2.36 27.56
C VAL A 849 -1.71 -3.13 26.25
N ALA A 850 -2.59 -4.13 26.21
CA ALA A 850 -2.78 -4.97 25.03
C ALA A 850 -3.32 -4.17 23.83
N SER A 851 -4.27 -3.26 24.05
CA SER A 851 -4.81 -2.34 23.03
C SER A 851 -3.77 -1.38 22.47
N LEU A 852 -2.87 -0.87 23.32
CA LEU A 852 -1.78 0.01 22.90
C LEU A 852 -0.73 -0.75 22.07
N LEU A 853 -0.25 -1.89 22.59
CA LEU A 853 0.81 -2.66 21.94
C LEU A 853 0.33 -3.35 20.64
N SER A 854 -0.95 -3.70 20.53
CA SER A 854 -1.49 -4.31 19.31
C SER A 854 -1.41 -3.38 18.11
N PHE A 855 -1.34 -2.06 18.30
CA PHE A 855 -1.18 -1.11 17.20
C PHE A 855 0.13 -1.28 16.43
N ALA A 856 1.16 -1.88 17.05
CA ALA A 856 2.39 -2.23 16.35
C ALA A 856 2.14 -3.22 15.19
N SER A 857 1.11 -4.08 15.29
CA SER A 857 0.72 -4.96 14.17
C SER A 857 0.19 -4.18 12.98
N ILE A 858 -0.62 -3.13 13.20
CA ILE A 858 -1.11 -2.25 12.13
C ILE A 858 0.03 -1.45 11.51
N LEU A 859 0.97 -0.95 12.31
CA LEU A 859 2.17 -0.28 11.79
C LEU A 859 3.02 -1.23 10.95
N MET A 860 3.14 -2.50 11.34
CA MET A 860 3.83 -3.51 10.54
C MET A 860 3.06 -3.84 9.25
N THR A 861 1.73 -4.05 9.31
CA THR A 861 0.91 -4.29 8.12
C THR A 861 1.00 -3.12 7.12
N TYR A 862 0.94 -1.88 7.62
CA TYR A 862 0.88 -0.69 6.77
C TYR A 862 2.26 -0.16 6.35
N PHE A 863 3.19 0.09 7.29
CA PHE A 863 4.54 0.57 6.96
C PHE A 863 5.54 -0.57 6.76
N GLY A 864 5.49 -1.58 7.61
CA GLY A 864 6.41 -2.73 7.52
C GLY A 864 6.35 -3.42 6.16
N VAL A 865 5.15 -3.85 5.75
CA VAL A 865 4.99 -4.55 4.46
C VAL A 865 5.26 -3.64 3.28
N ASN A 866 4.81 -2.37 3.28
CA ASN A 866 4.97 -1.46 2.14
C ASN A 866 6.39 -0.93 1.92
N PHE A 867 7.26 -0.95 2.93
CA PHE A 867 8.61 -0.37 2.83
C PHE A 867 9.74 -1.38 3.08
N TYR A 868 9.45 -2.55 3.67
CA TYR A 868 10.48 -3.50 4.08
C TYR A 868 10.27 -4.93 3.57
N LEU A 869 9.08 -5.28 3.07
CA LEU A 869 8.79 -6.59 2.49
C LEU A 869 8.39 -6.44 1.01
N SER A 870 8.59 -7.48 0.22
CA SER A 870 8.15 -7.54 -1.19
C SER A 870 6.91 -8.42 -1.36
N GLY A 871 5.96 -8.04 -2.22
CA GLY A 871 4.76 -8.84 -2.51
C GLY A 871 3.99 -8.38 -3.75
N LEU A 872 2.92 -9.09 -4.12
CA LEU A 872 2.03 -8.82 -5.27
C LEU A 872 1.28 -7.49 -5.17
N HIS A 873 1.17 -6.95 -3.96
CA HIS A 873 0.60 -5.64 -3.71
C HIS A 873 1.62 -4.50 -3.83
N SER A 874 2.75 -4.71 -4.53
CA SER A 874 3.87 -3.78 -4.52
C SER A 874 3.60 -2.45 -5.25
N TYR A 875 2.42 -2.27 -5.86
CA TYR A 875 2.03 -1.03 -6.56
C TYR A 875 2.06 0.25 -5.70
N ALA A 876 2.06 0.13 -4.36
CA ALA A 876 2.19 1.23 -3.42
C ALA A 876 3.53 1.20 -2.62
N THR A 877 4.51 0.42 -3.07
CA THR A 877 5.80 0.22 -2.36
C THR A 877 6.72 1.38 -2.66
N GLY A 878 7.27 1.99 -1.61
CA GLY A 878 8.35 2.97 -1.72
C GLY A 878 9.68 2.36 -1.31
N ASP A 879 10.77 3.06 -1.60
CA ASP A 879 12.10 2.69 -1.08
C ASP A 879 12.08 2.59 0.46
N PRO A 880 12.80 1.63 1.07
CA PRO A 880 12.83 1.51 2.52
C PRO A 880 13.22 2.83 3.19
N VAL A 881 12.33 3.37 4.00
CA VAL A 881 12.54 4.64 4.69
C VAL A 881 13.17 4.36 6.05
N PRO A 882 14.32 4.96 6.41
CA PRO A 882 14.93 4.73 7.71
C PRO A 882 13.97 5.09 8.85
N ILE A 883 13.89 4.24 9.88
CA ILE A 883 13.07 4.48 11.06
C ILE A 883 13.61 5.73 11.78
N PRO A 884 12.81 6.81 11.92
CA PRO A 884 13.27 8.03 12.58
C PRO A 884 13.61 7.82 14.07
N MET A 885 14.60 8.56 14.58
CA MET A 885 15.02 8.47 16.00
C MET A 885 13.88 8.69 17.00
N TRP A 886 12.92 9.56 16.68
CA TRP A 886 11.78 9.83 17.54
C TRP A 886 10.88 8.61 17.75
N VAL A 887 10.86 7.65 16.81
CA VAL A 887 10.09 6.40 16.96
C VAL A 887 10.63 5.60 18.14
N TYR A 888 11.96 5.46 18.26
CA TYR A 888 12.60 4.77 19.39
C TYR A 888 12.29 5.47 20.73
N TYR A 889 12.32 6.81 20.77
CA TYR A 889 11.97 7.56 21.98
C TYR A 889 10.49 7.37 22.37
N VAL A 890 9.58 7.36 21.40
CA VAL A 890 8.15 7.09 21.63
C VAL A 890 7.94 5.66 22.13
N THR A 891 8.61 4.67 21.53
CA THR A 891 8.55 3.27 21.98
C THR A 891 9.06 3.13 23.42
N ALA A 892 10.20 3.75 23.75
CA ALA A 892 10.72 3.76 25.11
C ALA A 892 9.74 4.42 26.09
N LEU A 893 9.16 5.57 25.72
CA LEU A 893 8.13 6.26 26.52
C LEU A 893 6.91 5.37 26.78
N VAL A 894 6.46 4.59 25.80
CA VAL A 894 5.36 3.63 25.96
C VAL A 894 5.71 2.59 27.02
N PHE A 895 6.87 1.93 26.94
CA PHE A 895 7.26 0.91 27.91
C PHE A 895 7.49 1.48 29.32
N VAL A 896 8.08 2.67 29.41
CA VAL A 896 8.25 3.40 30.68
C VAL A 896 6.89 3.72 31.30
N THR A 897 5.93 4.20 30.50
CA THR A 897 4.56 4.49 30.96
C THR A 897 3.85 3.23 31.45
N ILE A 898 3.98 2.11 30.73
CA ILE A 898 3.43 0.80 31.14
C ILE A 898 4.00 0.37 32.50
N ALA A 899 5.32 0.51 32.68
CA ALA A 899 6.01 0.14 33.91
C ALA A 899 5.55 1.00 35.11
N PHE A 900 5.46 2.33 34.95
CA PHE A 900 4.97 3.20 36.03
C PHE A 900 3.49 2.96 36.35
N ALA A 901 2.66 2.74 35.34
CA ALA A 901 1.23 2.45 35.53
C ALA A 901 0.99 1.13 36.29
N TYR A 902 1.91 0.16 36.21
CA TYR A 902 1.81 -1.13 36.88
C TYR A 902 1.64 -1.02 38.41
N ARG A 903 2.24 0.00 39.04
CA ARG A 903 2.17 0.21 40.50
C ARG A 903 0.73 0.38 40.99
N ASN A 904 -0.14 0.99 40.18
CA ASN A 904 -1.51 1.35 40.56
C ASN A 904 -2.58 0.54 39.77
N ARG A 905 -2.17 -0.57 39.13
CA ARG A 905 -2.99 -1.36 38.19
C ARG A 905 -4.24 -2.03 38.77
N ASN A 906 -4.33 -2.14 40.11
CA ASN A 906 -5.34 -2.95 40.78
C ASN A 906 -6.72 -2.29 40.70
N LEU A 907 -7.42 -2.47 39.58
CA LEU A 907 -8.79 -2.04 39.34
C LEU A 907 -9.57 -3.20 38.72
N LYS A 908 -10.67 -3.61 39.35
CA LYS A 908 -11.55 -4.63 38.79
C LYS A 908 -12.43 -4.01 37.72
N ASP A 909 -12.62 -4.73 36.62
CA ASP A 909 -13.63 -4.39 35.62
C ASP A 909 -14.99 -4.95 36.08
N ASP A 910 -15.84 -4.08 36.59
CA ASP A 910 -17.23 -4.38 36.98
C ASP A 910 -18.25 -3.98 35.90
N ILE A 911 -17.78 -3.50 34.75
CA ILE A 911 -18.63 -3.01 33.67
C ILE A 911 -19.41 -4.18 33.06
N CYS A 912 -20.73 -4.15 33.25
CA CYS A 912 -21.69 -5.13 32.74
C CYS A 912 -21.60 -6.55 33.34
N HIS A 913 -21.04 -6.72 34.53
CA HIS A 913 -21.38 -7.89 35.34
C HIS A 913 -22.84 -7.74 35.79
N THR A 914 -23.77 -8.38 35.06
CA THR A 914 -25.06 -8.72 35.65
C THR A 914 -24.76 -9.49 36.93
N LYS A 915 -25.25 -9.00 38.08
CA LYS A 915 -25.51 -9.89 39.23
C LYS A 915 -26.21 -11.11 38.65
N LYS A 916 -25.59 -12.28 38.82
CA LYS A 916 -26.09 -13.55 38.32
C LYS A 916 -27.52 -13.78 38.80
#